data_AF-A0A225X1B0-F1
#
_entry.id   AF-A0A225X1B0-F1
#
_cell.length_a   1.000
_cell.length_b   1.000
_cell.length_c   1.000
_cell.angle_alpha   90.00
_cell.angle_beta   90.00
_cell.angle_gamma   90.00
#
_symmetry.space_group_name_H-M   'P 1'
#
loop_
_entity.id
_entity.type
_entity.pdbx_description
1 polymer ?
#
loop_
_entity_poly.entity_id
_entity_poly.type
_entity_poly.pdbx_seq_one_letter_code
_entity_poly.pdbx_strand_id
1 'polypeptide(L)'
;MKIIKAVVHREPPPRWGYLAFVVGMLYLLRRAKIKDIPRENVLSFFAAMLPTELSHKFLAINAVVMYKLHTSKRPVLSEWVGSIAAFMQCIVMVRLTNMYRANISTKYLIRDAMLAADIPSSSVQRIGEMSWKQWLGVFLPVPQSMGLSMAFPGVAKVQTVTFAHVGKNKTTSLLMDVYKHRDTPSNAPIVLYIHGGAWVMSTRETPPLPCIYQIAARGWVVCVFDYQKSPKIAFPEHLIDAKRAIAYLRRNAREKFDANPDYIVVGGESAGGHLASLMALTAADKSLQPGFEEVDASVRGCIDTYGVHDFKDRHGVYFYKDKDHIFVRFIELLVMQKKMSDADDAWEKASPVGWLREENASDLPSVIPPFLISHGTLDTLVPFGSSQVFYEQLQLYRQRAQQTPVGGVCDVFLELPGAHHAFNYVMSPRAMAHGQAVVAFLDNLYAKTKDIPLQSEADLAQIEELVEAANVAAFAAEMKVLKPEPPSYLSYERLTRWAYLAFAVSTLYVVERAKNNKIPRENFFGMAASLLPTELSHKIAVVHAFVHACLMGFLLKKKVPIFSHWSGAIAGLVQCVVAANLMKWYRQNLSSKEIIRDAFTSSDIAPEQLKDIGHMTLKRWMSVFLPLPQPMAVSLSYPGVTKIRTVTYAHVGKTKTKKLLMDVYKHQDAPSNAPMFLYIHGGGWVIGDRRIPPFACVYQVASMGWVVCVIDYRLSPGVAFPTHLIDSKRAVAYLRQNARAQFDANPEFIVVGGESAGGHLASLVGLTADDTSLQPGFEDVDTSVRAVVDNYGVHDFTDRHGIYFSRDKTHGLIHYLEFLVMQKKLKDNNEDFERASPIAYLDDERAVHRRGIIPPFMITHGTHDNTVAFKDSHLFFDRLQRYRQNLPEHISSYQDKQIGGVQDVFVRVPYASHMFNFLLSPRALAHCDAVCAFLGNVYKKTKDVPLEARIFPARVDDIVETSEMLSATTLARL
;
A
#
# COMPACT_ATOMS: atom_id res chain seq x y z
N MET A 1 25.84 15.71 2.90
CA MET A 1 27.32 15.74 3.09
C MET A 1 27.85 14.96 4.31
N LYS A 2 27.26 15.02 5.53
CA LYS A 2 27.74 14.20 6.68
C LYS A 2 27.44 12.68 6.54
N ILE A 3 26.34 12.27 5.90
CA ILE A 3 26.06 10.85 5.55
C ILE A 3 27.05 10.33 4.49
N ILE A 4 27.39 11.16 3.50
CA ILE A 4 28.45 10.88 2.53
C ILE A 4 29.78 10.73 3.27
N LYS A 5 30.11 11.61 4.23
CA LYS A 5 31.32 11.45 5.08
C LYS A 5 31.33 10.19 5.96
N ALA A 6 30.18 9.73 6.45
CA ALA A 6 30.06 8.49 7.24
C ALA A 6 30.23 7.24 6.36
N VAL A 7 29.70 7.27 5.13
CA VAL A 7 29.95 6.24 4.11
C VAL A 7 31.39 6.31 3.59
N VAL A 8 32.06 7.47 3.63
CA VAL A 8 33.41 7.75 3.10
C VAL A 8 34.58 7.22 3.98
N HIS A 9 34.39 6.81 5.25
CA HIS A 9 35.53 6.46 6.15
C HIS A 9 35.63 5.02 6.72
N ARG A 10 34.72 4.07 6.46
CA ARG A 10 34.89 2.65 6.88
C ARG A 10 35.32 1.69 5.75
N GLU A 11 36.02 0.61 6.11
CA GLU A 11 36.53 -0.41 5.17
C GLU A 11 35.46 -0.95 4.22
N PRO A 12 35.82 -1.33 2.97
CA PRO A 12 34.87 -1.82 1.97
C PRO A 12 34.14 -3.10 2.44
N PRO A 13 32.89 -3.34 2.01
CA PRO A 13 32.17 -4.57 2.33
C PRO A 13 32.94 -5.81 1.82
N PRO A 14 32.79 -6.98 2.47
CA PRO A 14 33.40 -8.23 1.98
C PRO A 14 32.95 -8.51 0.54
N ARG A 15 33.82 -9.18 -0.24
CA ARG A 15 33.72 -9.38 -1.71
C ARG A 15 32.31 -9.76 -2.20
N TRP A 16 31.64 -10.65 -1.49
CA TRP A 16 30.26 -11.10 -1.77
C TRP A 16 29.18 -10.06 -1.48
N GLY A 17 29.39 -9.19 -0.49
CA GLY A 17 28.49 -8.07 -0.19
C GLY A 17 28.51 -7.00 -1.28
N TYR A 18 29.65 -6.80 -1.95
CA TYR A 18 29.72 -5.92 -3.12
C TYR A 18 28.93 -6.51 -4.29
N LEU A 19 29.18 -7.78 -4.66
CA LEU A 19 28.45 -8.45 -5.73
C LEU A 19 26.92 -8.49 -5.47
N ALA A 20 26.49 -8.79 -4.22
CA ALA A 20 25.08 -8.80 -3.85
C ALA A 20 24.41 -7.41 -3.98
N PHE A 21 25.13 -6.35 -3.63
CA PHE A 21 24.66 -4.97 -3.85
C PHE A 21 24.47 -4.66 -5.35
N VAL A 22 25.45 -5.03 -6.19
CA VAL A 22 25.36 -4.80 -7.65
C VAL A 22 24.23 -5.61 -8.28
N VAL A 23 24.06 -6.88 -7.89
CA VAL A 23 22.97 -7.75 -8.36
C VAL A 23 21.60 -7.22 -7.91
N GLY A 24 21.48 -6.77 -6.65
CA GLY A 24 20.26 -6.12 -6.14
C GLY A 24 19.91 -4.84 -6.91
N MET A 25 20.91 -4.02 -7.25
CA MET A 25 20.71 -2.84 -8.09
C MET A 25 20.31 -3.19 -9.52
N LEU A 26 20.93 -4.19 -10.15
CA LEU A 26 20.53 -4.66 -11.49
C LEU A 26 19.09 -5.20 -11.51
N TYR A 27 18.66 -5.87 -10.45
CA TYR A 27 17.29 -6.35 -10.29
C TYR A 27 16.29 -5.18 -10.23
N LEU A 28 16.57 -4.15 -9.42
CA LEU A 28 15.73 -2.94 -9.35
C LEU A 28 15.69 -2.20 -10.69
N LEU A 29 16.84 -2.05 -11.36
CA LEU A 29 16.96 -1.37 -12.65
C LEU A 29 16.27 -2.12 -13.79
N ARG A 30 16.21 -3.47 -13.72
CA ARG A 30 15.44 -4.26 -14.67
C ARG A 30 13.95 -3.93 -14.57
N ARG A 31 13.42 -3.77 -13.36
CA ARG A 31 12.00 -3.46 -13.14
C ARG A 31 11.61 -2.04 -13.54
N ALA A 32 12.53 -1.08 -13.45
CA ALA A 32 12.25 0.32 -13.78
C ALA A 32 11.90 0.61 -15.26
N LYS A 33 12.16 -0.32 -16.18
CA LYS A 33 11.91 -0.19 -17.64
C LYS A 33 10.79 -1.07 -18.18
N ILE A 34 10.19 -1.92 -17.36
CA ILE A 34 9.20 -2.89 -17.84
C ILE A 34 7.85 -2.17 -17.97
N LYS A 35 7.34 -2.08 -19.21
CA LYS A 35 5.97 -1.60 -19.50
C LYS A 35 4.89 -2.57 -19.01
N ASP A 36 5.25 -3.85 -18.87
CA ASP A 36 4.37 -4.98 -18.52
C ASP A 36 4.59 -5.51 -17.09
N ILE A 37 4.85 -4.63 -16.11
CA ILE A 37 4.83 -5.07 -14.70
C ILE A 37 3.37 -5.43 -14.41
N PRO A 38 3.07 -6.62 -13.84
CA PRO A 38 1.69 -6.98 -13.51
C PRO A 38 1.07 -5.86 -12.69
N ARG A 39 -0.01 -5.25 -13.22
CA ARG A 39 -0.66 -4.02 -12.70
C ARG A 39 -1.32 -4.22 -11.32
N GLU A 40 -1.10 -5.36 -10.69
CA GLU A 40 -1.87 -5.91 -9.58
C GLU A 40 -1.23 -5.62 -8.20
N ASN A 41 -0.08 -4.92 -8.15
CA ASN A 41 0.64 -4.72 -6.88
C ASN A 41 1.22 -3.31 -6.74
N VAL A 42 0.65 -2.51 -5.82
CA VAL A 42 1.11 -1.16 -5.42
C VAL A 42 2.60 -1.13 -5.02
N LEU A 43 3.13 -2.19 -4.40
CA LEU A 43 4.57 -2.29 -4.07
C LEU A 43 5.45 -2.37 -5.31
N SER A 44 4.97 -3.01 -6.38
CA SER A 44 5.73 -3.14 -7.64
C SER A 44 5.85 -1.80 -8.37
N PHE A 45 4.81 -0.97 -8.26
CA PHE A 45 4.79 0.41 -8.73
C PHE A 45 5.87 1.27 -8.03
N PHE A 46 5.91 1.29 -6.68
CA PHE A 46 6.95 2.05 -5.95
C PHE A 46 8.37 1.53 -6.25
N ALA A 47 8.54 0.22 -6.40
CA ALA A 47 9.80 -0.39 -6.78
C ALA A 47 10.26 -0.01 -8.20
N ALA A 48 9.34 0.35 -9.09
CA ALA A 48 9.64 0.81 -10.46
C ALA A 48 9.87 2.33 -10.54
N MET A 49 9.12 3.13 -9.78
CA MET A 49 9.20 4.59 -9.75
C MET A 49 10.43 5.12 -9.02
N LEU A 50 10.81 4.55 -7.87
CA LEU A 50 11.93 5.07 -7.07
C LEU A 50 13.26 5.07 -7.85
N PRO A 51 13.63 4.02 -8.61
CA PRO A 51 14.84 4.04 -9.44
C PRO A 51 14.84 5.13 -10.53
N THR A 52 13.67 5.48 -11.11
CA THR A 52 13.59 6.53 -12.15
C THR A 52 13.73 7.93 -11.56
N GLU A 53 13.07 8.19 -10.44
CA GLU A 53 13.07 9.52 -9.81
C GLU A 53 14.27 9.79 -8.90
N LEU A 54 14.89 8.74 -8.35
CA LEU A 54 16.07 8.87 -7.48
C LEU A 54 17.38 8.43 -8.17
N SER A 55 17.38 8.33 -9.49
CA SER A 55 18.53 7.88 -10.29
C SER A 55 19.79 8.70 -10.00
N HIS A 56 19.67 10.01 -9.78
CA HIS A 56 20.76 10.89 -9.36
C HIS A 56 21.33 10.54 -7.98
N LYS A 57 20.46 10.21 -7.01
CA LYS A 57 20.89 9.77 -5.67
C LYS A 57 21.59 8.42 -5.76
N PHE A 58 21.06 7.50 -6.56
CA PHE A 58 21.70 6.21 -6.81
C PHE A 58 23.05 6.38 -7.51
N LEU A 59 23.19 7.24 -8.51
CA LEU A 59 24.49 7.54 -9.15
C LEU A 59 25.50 8.09 -8.15
N ALA A 60 25.09 9.05 -7.30
CA ALA A 60 25.97 9.61 -6.28
C ALA A 60 26.44 8.56 -5.27
N ILE A 61 25.53 7.68 -4.83
CA ILE A 61 25.87 6.55 -3.95
C ILE A 61 26.86 5.61 -4.64
N ASN A 62 26.61 5.25 -5.90
CA ASN A 62 27.45 4.32 -6.64
C ASN A 62 28.84 4.91 -6.99
N ALA A 63 28.93 6.21 -7.26
CA ALA A 63 30.21 6.91 -7.45
C ALA A 63 31.04 6.91 -6.16
N VAL A 64 30.41 7.12 -5.00
CA VAL A 64 31.07 7.02 -3.68
C VAL A 64 31.56 5.59 -3.42
N VAL A 65 30.76 4.57 -3.76
CA VAL A 65 31.16 3.16 -3.67
C VAL A 65 32.38 2.86 -4.55
N MET A 66 32.40 3.34 -5.80
CA MET A 66 33.54 3.14 -6.72
C MET A 66 34.81 3.85 -6.26
N TYR A 67 34.71 5.12 -5.84
CA TYR A 67 35.84 5.86 -5.28
C TYR A 67 36.46 5.12 -4.08
N LYS A 68 35.61 4.51 -3.25
CA LYS A 68 36.06 3.69 -2.12
C LYS A 68 36.77 2.41 -2.51
N LEU A 69 36.28 1.71 -3.51
CA LEU A 69 36.91 0.48 -3.99
C LEU A 69 38.28 0.78 -4.56
N HIS A 70 38.39 1.87 -5.35
CA HIS A 70 39.65 2.35 -5.90
C HIS A 70 40.66 2.78 -4.81
N THR A 71 40.20 3.45 -3.76
CA THR A 71 41.07 3.95 -2.68
C THR A 71 41.34 2.94 -1.56
N SER A 72 40.75 1.73 -1.63
CA SER A 72 40.97 0.70 -0.62
C SER A 72 42.28 -0.05 -0.86
N LYS A 73 43.03 -0.35 0.22
CA LYS A 73 44.27 -1.15 0.17
C LYS A 73 44.04 -2.64 -0.12
N ARG A 74 42.78 -3.10 -0.21
CA ARG A 74 42.44 -4.49 -0.54
C ARG A 74 42.35 -4.61 -2.06
N PRO A 75 42.95 -5.64 -2.67
CA PRO A 75 42.96 -5.76 -4.11
C PRO A 75 41.63 -6.37 -4.58
N VAL A 76 40.58 -5.54 -4.58
CA VAL A 76 39.23 -5.97 -4.99
C VAL A 76 39.17 -6.19 -6.51
N LEU A 77 40.00 -5.49 -7.29
CA LEU A 77 40.02 -5.59 -8.75
C LEU A 77 41.01 -6.64 -9.31
N SER A 78 41.88 -7.22 -8.47
CA SER A 78 42.86 -8.22 -8.90
C SER A 78 42.33 -9.65 -8.89
N GLU A 79 41.08 -9.86 -8.48
CA GLU A 79 40.45 -11.17 -8.35
C GLU A 79 39.14 -11.21 -9.16
N TRP A 80 38.88 -12.35 -9.79
CA TRP A 80 37.79 -12.51 -10.76
C TRP A 80 36.39 -12.10 -10.24
N VAL A 81 36.04 -12.38 -8.97
CA VAL A 81 34.75 -12.00 -8.38
C VAL A 81 34.58 -10.49 -8.29
N GLY A 82 35.63 -9.77 -7.88
CA GLY A 82 35.58 -8.32 -7.77
C GLY A 82 35.66 -7.64 -9.13
N SER A 83 36.35 -8.24 -10.11
CA SER A 83 36.30 -7.82 -11.52
C SER A 83 34.90 -7.98 -12.12
N ILE A 84 34.20 -9.10 -11.86
CA ILE A 84 32.80 -9.30 -12.29
C ILE A 84 31.87 -8.29 -11.63
N ALA A 85 32.00 -8.07 -10.32
CA ALA A 85 31.17 -7.11 -9.60
C ALA A 85 31.43 -5.67 -10.10
N ALA A 86 32.68 -5.30 -10.39
CA ALA A 86 33.03 -4.01 -10.98
C ALA A 86 32.48 -3.85 -12.41
N PHE A 87 32.54 -4.91 -13.23
CA PHE A 87 31.94 -4.90 -14.57
C PHE A 87 30.41 -4.74 -14.52
N MET A 88 29.73 -5.52 -13.66
CA MET A 88 28.30 -5.37 -13.42
C MET A 88 27.95 -3.97 -12.86
N GLN A 89 28.83 -3.40 -12.04
CA GLN A 89 28.66 -2.06 -11.49
C GLN A 89 28.76 -0.98 -12.58
N CYS A 90 29.65 -1.15 -13.56
CA CYS A 90 29.67 -0.30 -14.75
C CYS A 90 28.34 -0.38 -15.51
N ILE A 91 27.74 -1.57 -15.64
CA ILE A 91 26.40 -1.73 -16.24
C ILE A 91 25.34 -0.97 -15.42
N VAL A 92 25.36 -1.09 -14.09
CA VAL A 92 24.47 -0.34 -13.18
C VAL A 92 24.63 1.17 -13.38
N MET A 93 25.87 1.66 -13.42
CA MET A 93 26.18 3.08 -13.61
C MET A 93 25.74 3.59 -14.97
N VAL A 94 25.96 2.83 -16.05
CA VAL A 94 25.47 3.18 -17.40
C VAL A 94 23.94 3.25 -17.41
N ARG A 95 23.26 2.27 -16.82
CA ARG A 95 21.78 2.24 -16.75
C ARG A 95 21.22 3.40 -15.94
N LEU A 96 21.76 3.66 -14.76
CA LEU A 96 21.37 4.80 -13.94
C LEU A 96 21.66 6.14 -14.62
N THR A 97 22.79 6.25 -15.33
CA THR A 97 23.15 7.45 -16.10
C THR A 97 22.13 7.69 -17.22
N ASN A 98 21.72 6.64 -17.92
CA ASN A 98 20.68 6.75 -18.94
C ASN A 98 19.32 7.16 -18.35
N MET A 99 18.96 6.64 -17.18
CA MET A 99 17.74 7.03 -16.47
C MET A 99 17.80 8.47 -15.95
N TYR A 100 18.95 8.89 -15.42
CA TYR A 100 19.16 10.26 -14.98
C TYR A 100 19.14 11.24 -16.16
N ARG A 101 19.77 10.89 -17.29
CA ARG A 101 19.70 11.64 -18.55
C ARG A 101 18.25 11.78 -19.02
N ALA A 102 17.46 10.71 -19.00
CA ALA A 102 16.03 10.77 -19.32
C ALA A 102 15.26 11.70 -18.35
N ASN A 103 15.57 11.63 -17.05
CA ASN A 103 14.96 12.48 -16.03
C ASN A 103 15.25 13.98 -16.27
N ILE A 104 16.51 14.36 -16.47
CA ILE A 104 16.88 15.77 -16.70
C ILE A 104 16.53 16.28 -18.09
N SER A 105 16.49 15.42 -19.10
CA SER A 105 16.11 15.82 -20.47
C SER A 105 14.61 16.05 -20.63
N THR A 106 13.80 15.53 -19.71
CA THR A 106 12.34 15.78 -19.70
C THR A 106 12.01 17.28 -19.74
N LYS A 107 12.87 18.14 -19.17
CA LYS A 107 12.69 19.60 -19.22
C LYS A 107 12.64 20.17 -20.65
N TYR A 108 13.35 19.58 -21.60
CA TYR A 108 13.35 20.08 -22.99
C TYR A 108 12.01 19.79 -23.66
N LEU A 109 11.49 18.58 -23.50
CA LEU A 109 10.16 18.21 -24.01
C LEU A 109 9.05 19.05 -23.37
N ILE A 110 9.17 19.33 -22.07
CA ILE A 110 8.24 20.25 -21.39
C ILE A 110 8.35 21.65 -22.00
N ARG A 111 9.56 22.16 -22.26
CA ARG A 111 9.76 23.48 -22.87
C ARG A 111 9.16 23.55 -24.28
N ASP A 112 9.40 22.52 -25.09
CA ASP A 112 8.90 22.46 -26.46
C ASP A 112 7.36 22.43 -26.48
N ALA A 113 6.74 21.61 -25.62
CA ALA A 113 5.28 21.55 -25.46
C ALA A 113 4.69 22.89 -24.98
N MET A 114 5.37 23.58 -24.05
CA MET A 114 4.93 24.89 -23.56
C MET A 114 5.07 26.00 -24.61
N LEU A 115 6.13 25.98 -25.42
CA LEU A 115 6.28 26.93 -26.53
C LEU A 115 5.23 26.70 -27.61
N ALA A 116 4.93 25.43 -27.93
CA ALA A 116 3.89 25.08 -28.88
C ALA A 116 2.48 25.52 -28.43
N ALA A 117 2.28 25.74 -27.13
CA ALA A 117 1.04 26.24 -26.55
C ALA A 117 1.08 27.76 -26.25
N ASP A 118 1.98 28.50 -26.89
CA ASP A 118 2.13 29.95 -26.79
C ASP A 118 2.35 30.47 -25.35
N ILE A 119 3.00 29.66 -24.50
CA ILE A 119 3.44 30.12 -23.17
C ILE A 119 4.67 31.02 -23.34
N PRO A 120 4.72 32.21 -22.71
CA PRO A 120 5.80 33.17 -22.90
C PRO A 120 7.20 32.57 -22.69
N SER A 121 8.10 32.81 -23.65
CA SER A 121 9.46 32.26 -23.64
C SER A 121 10.24 32.58 -22.36
N SER A 122 10.00 33.76 -21.75
CA SER A 122 10.60 34.15 -20.47
C SER A 122 10.20 33.23 -19.31
N SER A 123 8.98 32.68 -19.33
CA SER A 123 8.50 31.69 -18.37
C SER A 123 9.00 30.29 -18.68
N VAL A 124 9.03 29.92 -19.96
CA VAL A 124 9.50 28.60 -20.41
C VAL A 124 10.99 28.39 -20.12
N GLN A 125 11.82 29.43 -20.28
CA GLN A 125 13.26 29.34 -20.03
C GLN A 125 13.60 28.90 -18.59
N ARG A 126 12.76 29.28 -17.61
CA ARG A 126 12.94 28.90 -16.19
C ARG A 126 12.71 27.41 -15.92
N ILE A 127 12.04 26.68 -16.82
CA ILE A 127 11.71 25.26 -16.63
C ILE A 127 12.99 24.42 -16.63
N GLY A 128 13.22 23.69 -15.55
CA GLY A 128 14.43 22.91 -15.31
C GLY A 128 15.65 23.72 -14.85
N GLU A 129 15.50 25.03 -14.61
CA GLU A 129 16.52 25.82 -13.92
C GLU A 129 16.33 25.72 -12.41
N MET A 130 17.37 25.37 -11.68
CA MET A 130 17.30 25.18 -10.24
C MET A 130 18.36 26.01 -9.54
N SER A 131 17.94 26.73 -8.50
CA SER A 131 18.86 27.39 -7.58
C SER A 131 19.73 26.37 -6.85
N TRP A 132 20.88 26.81 -6.33
CA TRP A 132 21.74 25.94 -5.52
C TRP A 132 21.02 25.33 -4.31
N LYS A 133 20.06 26.05 -3.70
CA LYS A 133 19.25 25.55 -2.58
C LYS A 133 18.31 24.41 -3.03
N GLN A 134 17.67 24.56 -4.18
CA GLN A 134 16.83 23.52 -4.76
C GLN A 134 17.67 22.29 -5.16
N TRP A 135 18.84 22.52 -5.74
CA TRP A 135 19.80 21.44 -6.01
C TRP A 135 20.22 20.71 -4.73
N LEU A 136 20.51 21.44 -3.66
CA LEU A 136 20.78 20.83 -2.36
C LEU A 136 19.58 20.02 -1.86
N GLY A 137 18.37 20.53 -1.96
CA GLY A 137 17.17 19.78 -1.60
C GLY A 137 17.05 18.47 -2.39
N VAL A 138 17.30 18.50 -3.70
CA VAL A 138 17.16 17.34 -4.59
C VAL A 138 18.26 16.30 -4.34
N PHE A 139 19.49 16.73 -4.06
CA PHE A 139 20.64 15.83 -3.86
C PHE A 139 20.83 15.38 -2.41
N LEU A 140 20.43 16.19 -1.42
CA LEU A 140 20.66 15.84 -0.02
C LEU A 140 19.69 14.74 0.44
N PRO A 141 20.20 13.73 1.17
CA PRO A 141 19.36 12.71 1.80
C PRO A 141 18.80 13.24 3.13
N VAL A 142 17.99 14.30 3.07
CA VAL A 142 17.26 14.86 4.22
C VAL A 142 15.77 14.50 4.12
N PRO A 143 15.02 14.51 5.24
CA PRO A 143 13.56 14.40 5.19
C PRO A 143 12.97 15.41 4.19
N GLN A 144 11.98 14.98 3.42
CA GLN A 144 11.43 15.79 2.32
C GLN A 144 10.90 17.14 2.80
N SER A 145 10.25 17.21 3.97
CA SER A 145 9.80 18.47 4.57
C SER A 145 10.96 19.46 4.76
N MET A 146 12.10 18.99 5.25
CA MET A 146 13.31 19.81 5.42
C MET A 146 13.88 20.23 4.05
N GLY A 147 13.94 19.29 3.09
CA GLY A 147 14.38 19.58 1.73
C GLY A 147 13.54 20.66 1.05
N LEU A 148 12.21 20.60 1.23
CA LEU A 148 11.26 21.58 0.69
C LEU A 148 11.39 22.93 1.38
N SER A 149 11.46 23.00 2.71
CA SER A 149 11.67 24.27 3.43
C SER A 149 13.00 24.94 3.06
N MET A 150 14.03 24.15 2.74
CA MET A 150 15.29 24.69 2.23
C MET A 150 15.18 25.18 0.78
N ALA A 151 14.51 24.42 -0.07
CA ALA A 151 14.34 24.71 -1.49
C ALA A 151 13.41 25.91 -1.75
N PHE A 152 12.40 26.09 -0.90
CA PHE A 152 11.37 27.12 -0.98
C PHE A 152 11.18 27.78 0.40
N PRO A 153 12.19 28.57 0.83
CA PRO A 153 12.11 29.25 2.12
C PRO A 153 10.90 30.19 2.13
N GLY A 154 10.17 30.21 3.25
CA GLY A 154 9.02 31.09 3.42
C GLY A 154 7.67 30.48 3.02
N VAL A 155 7.65 29.32 2.36
CA VAL A 155 6.42 28.54 2.16
C VAL A 155 6.14 27.67 3.38
N ALA A 156 4.90 27.71 3.87
CA ALA A 156 4.42 26.82 4.92
C ALA A 156 2.91 26.60 4.81
N LYS A 157 2.43 25.54 5.48
CA LYS A 157 1.02 25.45 5.82
C LYS A 157 0.70 26.49 6.89
N VAL A 158 -0.20 27.41 6.59
CA VAL A 158 -0.56 28.53 7.48
C VAL A 158 -1.81 28.25 8.30
N GLN A 159 -2.74 27.47 7.78
CA GLN A 159 -4.03 27.21 8.44
C GLN A 159 -4.62 25.88 8.01
N THR A 160 -5.46 25.30 8.88
CA THR A 160 -6.41 24.23 8.56
C THR A 160 -7.81 24.73 8.92
N VAL A 161 -8.77 24.62 8.01
CA VAL A 161 -10.16 25.03 8.22
C VAL A 161 -11.12 23.86 7.98
N THR A 162 -12.27 23.87 8.66
CA THR A 162 -13.39 23.00 8.33
C THR A 162 -14.26 23.71 7.29
N PHE A 163 -14.43 23.11 6.10
CA PHE A 163 -15.20 23.74 5.02
C PHE A 163 -16.60 23.15 4.86
N ALA A 164 -16.83 21.91 5.30
CA ALA A 164 -18.13 21.26 5.24
C ALA A 164 -18.33 20.24 6.36
N HIS A 165 -19.59 19.92 6.63
CA HIS A 165 -20.02 18.84 7.50
C HIS A 165 -20.98 17.93 6.73
N VAL A 166 -20.62 16.64 6.60
CA VAL A 166 -21.27 15.69 5.69
C VAL A 166 -21.72 14.40 6.41
N GLY A 167 -22.46 13.55 5.69
CA GLY A 167 -23.10 12.34 6.22
C GLY A 167 -24.53 12.59 6.71
N LYS A 168 -25.27 11.50 7.02
CA LYS A 168 -26.71 11.54 7.37
C LYS A 168 -27.05 12.54 8.49
N ASN A 169 -26.14 12.76 9.44
CA ASN A 169 -26.31 13.70 10.56
C ASN A 169 -25.33 14.88 10.53
N LYS A 170 -24.64 15.12 9.40
CA LYS A 170 -23.60 16.16 9.27
C LYS A 170 -22.51 16.08 10.36
N THR A 171 -22.15 14.88 10.80
CA THR A 171 -21.17 14.67 11.87
C THR A 171 -19.73 14.60 11.36
N THR A 172 -19.53 14.32 10.07
CA THR A 172 -18.18 14.19 9.50
C THR A 172 -17.70 15.54 8.98
N SER A 173 -16.70 16.12 9.64
CA SER A 173 -16.07 17.35 9.18
C SER A 173 -15.11 17.09 8.01
N LEU A 174 -15.23 17.85 6.94
CA LEU A 174 -14.25 17.90 5.85
C LEU A 174 -13.32 19.11 6.04
N LEU A 175 -12.02 18.85 5.97
CA LEU A 175 -10.97 19.80 6.31
C LEU A 175 -10.20 20.27 5.07
N MET A 176 -9.66 21.48 5.12
CA MET A 176 -8.84 22.09 4.08
C MET A 176 -7.59 22.72 4.70
N ASP A 177 -6.43 22.35 4.19
CA ASP A 177 -5.11 22.89 4.55
C ASP A 177 -4.71 23.99 3.55
N VAL A 178 -4.34 25.16 4.06
CA VAL A 178 -3.97 26.34 3.27
C VAL A 178 -2.46 26.55 3.33
N TYR A 179 -1.82 26.65 2.18
CA TYR A 179 -0.39 26.89 2.01
C TYR A 179 -0.16 28.27 1.39
N LYS A 180 0.73 29.06 2.01
CA LYS A 180 1.12 30.39 1.52
C LYS A 180 2.64 30.57 1.64
N HIS A 181 3.19 31.44 0.79
CA HIS A 181 4.47 32.07 1.05
C HIS A 181 4.29 33.24 2.03
N ARG A 182 5.28 33.54 2.87
CA ARG A 182 5.23 34.68 3.80
C ARG A 182 4.99 36.03 3.11
N ASP A 183 5.46 36.15 1.86
CA ASP A 183 5.36 37.35 1.02
C ASP A 183 4.27 37.17 -0.07
N THR A 184 3.25 36.35 0.20
CA THR A 184 2.12 36.19 -0.73
C THR A 184 1.41 37.55 -0.89
N PRO A 185 1.18 38.04 -2.13
CA PRO A 185 0.46 39.29 -2.34
C PRO A 185 -0.95 39.26 -1.75
N SER A 186 -1.47 40.43 -1.38
CA SER A 186 -2.88 40.55 -1.00
C SER A 186 -3.79 40.26 -2.19
N ASN A 187 -4.95 39.67 -1.90
CA ASN A 187 -5.92 39.21 -2.91
C ASN A 187 -5.27 38.26 -3.94
N ALA A 188 -4.37 37.38 -3.50
CA ALA A 188 -3.67 36.45 -4.38
C ALA A 188 -4.60 35.38 -4.99
N PRO A 189 -4.35 34.92 -6.23
CA PRO A 189 -5.16 33.88 -6.86
C PRO A 189 -4.97 32.52 -6.17
N ILE A 190 -5.96 31.64 -6.35
CA ILE A 190 -6.09 30.37 -5.61
C ILE A 190 -5.87 29.17 -6.52
N VAL A 191 -5.08 28.19 -6.06
CA VAL A 191 -5.10 26.82 -6.59
C VAL A 191 -5.81 25.91 -5.59
N LEU A 192 -6.96 25.37 -5.97
CA LEU A 192 -7.68 24.35 -5.21
C LEU A 192 -7.19 22.96 -5.67
N TYR A 193 -6.51 22.24 -4.79
CA TYR A 193 -5.82 21.00 -5.12
C TYR A 193 -6.51 19.77 -4.53
N ILE A 194 -6.79 18.77 -5.36
CA ILE A 194 -7.48 17.53 -5.03
C ILE A 194 -6.47 16.39 -5.01
N HIS A 195 -6.26 15.80 -3.84
CA HIS A 195 -5.32 14.69 -3.71
C HIS A 195 -5.85 13.39 -4.37
N GLY A 196 -4.93 12.59 -4.91
CA GLY A 196 -5.19 11.27 -5.46
C GLY A 196 -5.42 10.22 -4.38
N GLY A 197 -5.54 8.94 -4.78
CA GLY A 197 -5.80 7.84 -3.85
C GLY A 197 -6.98 6.96 -4.24
N ALA A 198 -7.21 6.77 -5.54
CA ALA A 198 -8.22 5.87 -6.09
C ALA A 198 -9.62 6.01 -5.42
N TRP A 199 -10.00 7.23 -5.03
CA TRP A 199 -11.25 7.59 -4.32
C TRP A 199 -11.47 6.91 -2.95
N VAL A 200 -10.61 5.97 -2.56
CA VAL A 200 -10.75 5.11 -1.37
C VAL A 200 -9.73 5.43 -0.27
N MET A 201 -8.63 6.11 -0.59
CA MET A 201 -7.52 6.34 0.35
C MET A 201 -6.93 7.76 0.22
N SER A 202 -5.84 8.01 0.97
CA SER A 202 -5.11 9.29 1.05
C SER A 202 -5.91 10.41 1.72
N THR A 203 -5.23 11.49 2.09
CA THR A 203 -5.80 12.67 2.76
C THR A 203 -5.09 13.94 2.29
N ARG A 204 -5.64 15.11 2.68
CA ARG A 204 -5.04 16.44 2.48
C ARG A 204 -3.62 16.59 3.07
N GLU A 205 -3.18 15.67 3.94
CA GLU A 205 -1.86 15.72 4.58
C GLU A 205 -0.74 15.15 3.69
N THR A 206 -1.10 14.42 2.62
CA THR A 206 -0.15 13.77 1.71
C THR A 206 -0.32 14.18 0.23
N PRO A 207 -0.42 15.48 -0.11
CA PRO A 207 -0.41 15.92 -1.50
C PRO A 207 1.03 15.83 -2.08
N PRO A 208 1.21 15.97 -3.40
CA PRO A 208 2.52 16.11 -4.04
C PRO A 208 3.17 17.46 -3.66
N LEU A 209 3.72 17.51 -2.44
CA LEU A 209 4.30 18.71 -1.82
C LEU A 209 5.33 19.46 -2.69
N PRO A 210 6.19 18.82 -3.52
CA PRO A 210 7.08 19.57 -4.41
C PRO A 210 6.34 20.51 -5.37
N CYS A 211 5.19 20.10 -5.90
CA CYS A 211 4.36 20.95 -6.76
C CYS A 211 3.69 22.07 -5.94
N ILE A 212 3.05 21.70 -4.82
CA ILE A 212 2.39 22.64 -3.91
C ILE A 212 3.32 23.77 -3.46
N TYR A 213 4.55 23.43 -3.06
CA TYR A 213 5.53 24.42 -2.62
C TYR A 213 6.01 25.33 -3.75
N GLN A 214 6.10 24.84 -4.98
CA GLN A 214 6.47 25.66 -6.14
C GLN A 214 5.37 26.69 -6.48
N ILE A 215 4.11 26.26 -6.43
CA ILE A 215 2.95 27.12 -6.67
C ILE A 215 2.87 28.19 -5.56
N ALA A 216 2.95 27.79 -4.28
CA ALA A 216 2.89 28.72 -3.17
C ALA A 216 4.08 29.70 -3.16
N ALA A 217 5.30 29.24 -3.47
CA ALA A 217 6.48 30.09 -3.57
C ALA A 217 6.35 31.16 -4.68
N ARG A 218 5.51 30.92 -5.69
CA ARG A 218 5.24 31.90 -6.75
C ARG A 218 4.32 33.04 -6.31
N GLY A 219 3.61 32.88 -5.19
CA GLY A 219 2.65 33.85 -4.65
C GLY A 219 1.18 33.46 -4.84
N TRP A 220 0.89 32.20 -5.18
CA TRP A 220 -0.47 31.67 -5.18
C TRP A 220 -0.84 31.14 -3.78
N VAL A 221 -2.12 31.22 -3.44
CA VAL A 221 -2.66 30.53 -2.26
C VAL A 221 -3.07 29.12 -2.68
N VAL A 222 -2.51 28.09 -2.04
CA VAL A 222 -2.83 26.70 -2.38
C VAL A 222 -3.68 26.07 -1.29
N CYS A 223 -4.86 25.59 -1.66
CA CYS A 223 -5.83 24.99 -0.76
C CYS A 223 -5.95 23.49 -1.08
N VAL A 224 -5.59 22.62 -0.14
CA VAL A 224 -5.69 21.15 -0.28
C VAL A 224 -6.78 20.64 0.65
N PHE A 225 -7.75 19.87 0.17
CA PHE A 225 -8.91 19.48 0.98
C PHE A 225 -9.19 17.98 1.01
N ASP A 226 -9.89 17.53 2.04
CA ASP A 226 -10.42 16.18 2.17
C ASP A 226 -11.80 16.06 1.51
N TYR A 227 -12.04 14.93 0.84
CA TYR A 227 -13.34 14.50 0.35
C TYR A 227 -13.68 13.12 0.92
N GLN A 228 -14.98 12.79 1.02
CA GLN A 228 -15.43 11.49 1.51
C GLN A 228 -14.87 10.33 0.67
N LYS A 229 -14.69 9.15 1.29
CA LYS A 229 -14.03 8.02 0.65
C LYS A 229 -14.98 6.86 0.35
N SER A 230 -14.75 6.23 -0.79
CA SER A 230 -15.33 4.94 -1.14
C SER A 230 -14.72 3.80 -0.29
N PRO A 231 -15.44 2.70 -0.03
CA PRO A 231 -16.81 2.39 -0.46
C PRO A 231 -17.88 2.90 0.51
N LYS A 232 -17.54 3.65 1.56
CA LYS A 232 -18.57 4.22 2.45
C LYS A 232 -19.50 5.17 1.70
N ILE A 233 -18.98 5.81 0.67
CA ILE A 233 -19.65 6.78 -0.17
C ILE A 233 -19.47 6.41 -1.65
N ALA A 234 -20.56 6.52 -2.41
CA ALA A 234 -20.58 6.30 -3.86
C ALA A 234 -20.38 7.63 -4.60
N PHE A 235 -19.80 7.58 -5.79
CA PHE A 235 -19.85 8.69 -6.74
C PHE A 235 -21.32 9.03 -7.05
N PRO A 236 -21.73 10.31 -7.13
CA PRO A 236 -20.93 11.53 -7.32
C PRO A 236 -20.55 12.30 -6.04
N GLU A 237 -20.78 11.79 -4.83
CA GLU A 237 -20.56 12.56 -3.60
C GLU A 237 -19.13 13.10 -3.43
N HIS A 238 -18.11 12.39 -3.94
CA HIS A 238 -16.72 12.88 -3.95
C HIS A 238 -16.58 14.19 -4.73
N LEU A 239 -17.28 14.29 -5.87
CA LEU A 239 -17.31 15.49 -6.71
C LEU A 239 -18.13 16.59 -6.06
N ILE A 240 -19.23 16.24 -5.40
CA ILE A 240 -20.05 17.20 -4.65
C ILE A 240 -19.22 17.82 -3.50
N ASP A 241 -18.44 17.02 -2.78
CA ASP A 241 -17.52 17.51 -1.74
C ASP A 241 -16.48 18.49 -2.32
N ALA A 242 -15.99 18.20 -3.53
CA ALA A 242 -15.08 19.09 -4.23
C ALA A 242 -15.74 20.42 -4.64
N LYS A 243 -17.01 20.40 -5.08
CA LYS A 243 -17.78 21.62 -5.33
C LYS A 243 -18.11 22.39 -4.04
N ARG A 244 -18.37 21.72 -2.91
CA ARG A 244 -18.52 22.36 -1.59
C ARG A 244 -17.25 23.14 -1.20
N ALA A 245 -16.07 22.63 -1.57
CA ALA A 245 -14.80 23.33 -1.33
C ALA A 245 -14.71 24.64 -2.13
N ILE A 246 -15.15 24.67 -3.40
CA ILE A 246 -15.28 25.93 -4.16
C ILE A 246 -16.25 26.86 -3.45
N ALA A 247 -17.44 26.37 -3.08
CA ALA A 247 -18.46 27.21 -2.46
C ALA A 247 -17.97 27.87 -1.16
N TYR A 248 -17.22 27.12 -0.35
CA TYR A 248 -16.56 27.67 0.82
C TYR A 248 -15.55 28.76 0.47
N LEU A 249 -14.70 28.53 -0.54
CA LEU A 249 -13.70 29.52 -0.98
C LEU A 249 -14.35 30.78 -1.53
N ARG A 250 -15.41 30.68 -2.33
CA ARG A 250 -16.15 31.85 -2.84
C ARG A 250 -16.63 32.76 -1.71
N ARG A 251 -17.15 32.17 -0.64
CA ARG A 251 -17.73 32.89 0.50
C ARG A 251 -16.67 33.42 1.48
N ASN A 252 -15.50 32.79 1.59
CA ASN A 252 -14.59 33.01 2.71
C ASN A 252 -13.17 33.42 2.34
N ALA A 253 -12.71 33.19 1.10
CA ALA A 253 -11.29 33.29 0.79
C ALA A 253 -10.73 34.72 0.90
N ARG A 254 -11.55 35.73 0.57
CA ARG A 254 -11.16 37.14 0.66
C ARG A 254 -10.82 37.54 2.09
N GLU A 255 -11.71 37.23 3.03
CA GLU A 255 -11.56 37.60 4.45
C GLU A 255 -10.60 36.69 5.21
N LYS A 256 -10.71 35.37 5.04
CA LYS A 256 -9.95 34.41 5.86
C LYS A 256 -8.53 34.17 5.37
N PHE A 257 -8.32 34.26 4.06
CA PHE A 257 -7.05 33.86 3.45
C PHE A 257 -6.33 34.98 2.72
N ASP A 258 -6.93 36.19 2.62
CA ASP A 258 -6.45 37.30 1.80
C ASP A 258 -6.18 36.83 0.36
N ALA A 259 -7.16 36.12 -0.20
CA ALA A 259 -7.08 35.45 -1.50
C ALA A 259 -8.30 35.78 -2.37
N ASN A 260 -8.11 35.83 -3.68
CA ASN A 260 -9.14 36.22 -4.63
C ASN A 260 -10.15 35.08 -4.85
N PRO A 261 -11.39 35.19 -4.33
CA PRO A 261 -12.40 34.17 -4.50
C PRO A 261 -12.85 34.04 -5.95
N ASP A 262 -12.62 35.02 -6.84
CA ASP A 262 -13.07 35.00 -8.24
C ASP A 262 -12.04 34.38 -9.19
N TYR A 263 -10.85 34.07 -8.65
CA TYR A 263 -9.74 33.48 -9.39
C TYR A 263 -9.30 32.17 -8.76
N ILE A 264 -10.03 31.09 -9.07
CA ILE A 264 -9.73 29.72 -8.62
C ILE A 264 -9.35 28.87 -9.83
N VAL A 265 -8.18 28.22 -9.74
CA VAL A 265 -7.74 27.15 -10.65
C VAL A 265 -7.82 25.83 -9.90
N VAL A 266 -8.37 24.78 -10.52
CA VAL A 266 -8.40 23.44 -9.90
C VAL A 266 -7.19 22.63 -10.35
N GLY A 267 -6.70 21.76 -9.50
CA GLY A 267 -5.69 20.80 -9.89
C GLY A 267 -5.79 19.50 -9.10
N GLY A 268 -5.25 18.43 -9.63
CA GLY A 268 -5.20 17.17 -8.91
C GLY A 268 -4.42 16.09 -9.64
N GLU A 269 -4.22 14.98 -8.95
CA GLU A 269 -3.48 13.83 -9.46
C GLU A 269 -4.26 12.52 -9.37
N SER A 270 -4.15 11.64 -10.37
CA SER A 270 -4.82 10.33 -10.37
C SER A 270 -6.35 10.47 -10.19
N ALA A 271 -6.95 9.86 -9.17
CA ALA A 271 -8.35 10.10 -8.80
C ALA A 271 -8.69 11.58 -8.53
N GLY A 272 -7.72 12.37 -8.04
CA GLY A 272 -7.87 13.82 -7.88
C GLY A 272 -7.84 14.56 -9.22
N GLY A 273 -7.07 14.08 -10.20
CA GLY A 273 -7.05 14.60 -11.57
C GLY A 273 -8.36 14.31 -12.33
N HIS A 274 -8.95 13.13 -12.07
CA HIS A 274 -10.32 12.78 -12.49
C HIS A 274 -11.35 13.77 -11.94
N LEU A 275 -11.34 14.01 -10.62
CA LEU A 275 -12.27 14.95 -9.99
C LEU A 275 -12.03 16.39 -10.46
N ALA A 276 -10.78 16.81 -10.62
CA ALA A 276 -10.42 18.15 -11.12
C ALA A 276 -10.95 18.37 -12.55
N SER A 277 -10.77 17.37 -13.43
CA SER A 277 -11.32 17.40 -14.78
C SER A 277 -12.84 17.51 -14.76
N LEU A 278 -13.53 16.72 -13.93
CA LEU A 278 -14.99 16.81 -13.80
C LEU A 278 -15.44 18.15 -13.21
N MET A 279 -14.74 18.72 -12.24
CA MET A 279 -15.08 20.04 -11.70
C MET A 279 -15.05 21.13 -12.78
N ALA A 280 -14.04 21.08 -13.65
CA ALA A 280 -13.91 22.03 -14.76
C ALA A 280 -14.98 21.82 -15.84
N LEU A 281 -15.39 20.58 -16.11
CA LEU A 281 -16.38 20.24 -17.14
C LEU A 281 -17.83 20.38 -16.67
N THR A 282 -18.09 20.33 -15.36
CA THR A 282 -19.47 20.26 -14.82
C THR A 282 -19.90 21.50 -14.06
N ALA A 283 -19.22 22.64 -14.21
CA ALA A 283 -19.53 23.86 -13.43
C ALA A 283 -21.01 24.28 -13.52
N ALA A 284 -21.64 24.14 -14.69
CA ALA A 284 -23.03 24.46 -14.95
C ALA A 284 -24.04 23.48 -14.31
N ASP A 285 -23.64 22.24 -14.02
CA ASP A 285 -24.53 21.22 -13.46
C ASP A 285 -24.83 21.51 -11.97
N LYS A 286 -26.02 22.04 -11.72
CA LYS A 286 -26.56 22.35 -10.40
C LYS A 286 -26.98 21.11 -9.60
N SER A 287 -27.24 19.97 -10.26
CA SER A 287 -27.58 18.71 -9.55
C SER A 287 -26.42 18.19 -8.69
N LEU A 288 -25.19 18.59 -9.02
CA LEU A 288 -23.97 18.32 -8.26
C LEU A 288 -23.70 19.34 -7.15
N GLN A 289 -24.65 20.24 -6.85
CA GLN A 289 -24.51 21.31 -5.86
C GLN A 289 -25.65 21.35 -4.83
N PRO A 290 -26.08 20.20 -4.26
CA PRO A 290 -27.23 20.15 -3.36
C PRO A 290 -27.03 21.03 -2.12
N GLY A 291 -27.91 22.02 -1.95
CA GLY A 291 -27.92 22.98 -0.85
C GLY A 291 -26.93 24.15 -0.97
N PHE A 292 -26.39 24.37 -2.17
CA PHE A 292 -25.57 25.53 -2.52
C PHE A 292 -25.63 25.83 -4.03
N GLU A 293 -26.79 25.57 -4.64
CA GLU A 293 -27.06 25.65 -6.08
C GLU A 293 -26.83 27.07 -6.62
N GLU A 294 -27.02 28.09 -5.79
CA GLU A 294 -26.81 29.50 -6.10
C GLU A 294 -25.34 29.88 -6.29
N VAL A 295 -24.40 29.05 -5.84
CA VAL A 295 -22.97 29.38 -5.92
C VAL A 295 -22.41 29.12 -7.32
N ASP A 296 -21.54 30.03 -7.77
CA ASP A 296 -20.78 29.84 -9.01
C ASP A 296 -19.57 28.90 -8.80
N ALA A 297 -19.71 27.68 -9.32
CA ALA A 297 -18.69 26.64 -9.31
C ALA A 297 -17.69 26.71 -10.47
N SER A 298 -17.74 27.74 -11.32
CA SER A 298 -16.83 27.91 -12.47
C SER A 298 -15.38 28.09 -12.05
N VAL A 299 -14.42 27.67 -12.88
CA VAL A 299 -12.99 27.75 -12.54
C VAL A 299 -12.21 28.32 -13.70
N ARG A 300 -11.07 28.96 -13.44
CA ARG A 300 -10.29 29.66 -14.46
C ARG A 300 -9.39 28.72 -15.27
N GLY A 301 -9.08 27.55 -14.74
CA GLY A 301 -8.17 26.57 -15.35
C GLY A 301 -8.24 25.22 -14.64
N CYS A 302 -7.71 24.19 -15.28
CA CYS A 302 -7.58 22.85 -14.72
C CYS A 302 -6.15 22.31 -14.91
N ILE A 303 -5.57 21.76 -13.83
CA ILE A 303 -4.29 21.04 -13.87
C ILE A 303 -4.57 19.56 -13.60
N ASP A 304 -4.59 18.74 -14.64
CA ASP A 304 -4.74 17.30 -14.54
C ASP A 304 -3.36 16.61 -14.62
N THR A 305 -3.03 15.84 -13.58
CA THR A 305 -1.82 15.02 -13.56
C THR A 305 -2.20 13.54 -13.51
N TYR A 306 -2.00 12.83 -14.62
CA TYR A 306 -2.28 11.40 -14.82
C TYR A 306 -3.67 10.96 -14.31
N GLY A 307 -4.71 11.77 -14.58
CA GLY A 307 -6.09 11.47 -14.22
C GLY A 307 -6.68 10.23 -14.88
N VAL A 308 -7.75 9.70 -14.29
CA VAL A 308 -8.59 8.66 -14.91
C VAL A 308 -9.70 9.34 -15.70
N HIS A 309 -9.72 9.19 -17.02
CA HIS A 309 -10.62 9.99 -17.88
C HIS A 309 -11.83 9.23 -18.42
N ASP A 310 -11.80 7.92 -18.35
CA ASP A 310 -12.86 7.07 -18.88
C ASP A 310 -13.10 5.86 -17.97
N PHE A 311 -14.23 5.86 -17.26
CA PHE A 311 -14.63 4.72 -16.42
C PHE A 311 -15.22 3.57 -17.24
N LYS A 312 -15.77 3.85 -18.43
CA LYS A 312 -16.35 2.84 -19.34
C LYS A 312 -15.31 2.20 -20.26
N ASP A 313 -14.09 2.74 -20.28
CA ASP A 313 -12.98 2.31 -21.14
C ASP A 313 -13.41 2.13 -22.62
N ARG A 314 -14.12 3.14 -23.16
CA ARG A 314 -14.70 3.10 -24.52
C ARG A 314 -13.64 2.93 -25.60
N HIS A 315 -12.42 3.38 -25.32
CA HIS A 315 -11.29 3.32 -26.24
C HIS A 315 -10.37 2.11 -26.02
N GLY A 316 -10.73 1.18 -25.12
CA GLY A 316 -9.97 -0.04 -24.88
C GLY A 316 -8.55 0.19 -24.36
N VAL A 317 -8.34 1.31 -23.67
CA VAL A 317 -7.04 1.73 -23.13
C VAL A 317 -6.69 0.96 -21.86
N TYR A 318 -7.70 0.63 -21.05
CA TYR A 318 -7.53 -0.22 -19.87
C TYR A 318 -7.55 -1.72 -20.26
N PHE A 319 -8.26 -2.11 -21.33
CA PHE A 319 -8.33 -3.46 -21.89
C PHE A 319 -7.11 -3.84 -22.77
N TYR A 320 -6.04 -4.40 -22.19
CA TYR A 320 -5.01 -5.08 -23.00
C TYR A 320 -5.12 -6.60 -22.87
N LYS A 321 -5.48 -7.25 -23.99
CA LYS A 321 -5.45 -8.70 -24.28
C LYS A 321 -5.92 -9.65 -23.16
N ASP A 322 -7.16 -10.12 -23.33
CA ASP A 322 -7.78 -11.30 -22.71
C ASP A 322 -8.02 -11.29 -21.18
N LYS A 323 -9.28 -10.95 -20.83
CA LYS A 323 -10.06 -11.41 -19.67
C LYS A 323 -9.41 -11.25 -18.29
N ASP A 324 -9.60 -10.09 -17.67
CA ASP A 324 -10.02 -9.95 -16.26
C ASP A 324 -10.25 -8.46 -15.89
N HIS A 325 -11.52 -8.13 -15.61
CA HIS A 325 -12.05 -6.78 -15.43
C HIS A 325 -11.69 -6.12 -14.08
N ILE A 326 -10.46 -6.23 -13.58
CA ILE A 326 -10.18 -5.81 -12.19
C ILE A 326 -10.34 -4.29 -11.98
N PHE A 327 -9.95 -3.45 -12.95
CA PHE A 327 -10.03 -1.99 -12.81
C PHE A 327 -11.48 -1.48 -12.96
N VAL A 328 -12.17 -1.84 -14.04
CA VAL A 328 -13.58 -1.45 -14.25
C VAL A 328 -14.46 -2.02 -13.13
N ARG A 329 -14.19 -3.25 -12.66
CA ARG A 329 -14.93 -3.83 -11.54
C ARG A 329 -14.56 -3.22 -10.18
N PHE A 330 -13.33 -2.73 -10.01
CA PHE A 330 -12.95 -1.90 -8.87
C PHE A 330 -13.77 -0.61 -8.86
N ILE A 331 -13.87 0.09 -9.99
CA ILE A 331 -14.71 1.30 -10.12
C ILE A 331 -16.18 0.96 -9.89
N GLU A 332 -16.69 -0.09 -10.53
CA GLU A 332 -18.09 -0.53 -10.45
C GLU A 332 -18.53 -0.77 -9.02
N LEU A 333 -17.72 -1.54 -8.31
CA LEU A 333 -18.04 -1.85 -6.94
C LEU A 333 -17.67 -0.66 -6.10
N LEU A 334 -16.40 -0.34 -5.86
CA LEU A 334 -16.00 0.60 -4.81
C LEU A 334 -16.48 2.03 -5.05
N VAL A 335 -16.38 2.52 -6.27
CA VAL A 335 -16.58 3.95 -6.57
C VAL A 335 -18.03 4.23 -6.97
N MET A 336 -18.53 3.55 -7.98
CA MET A 336 -19.88 3.76 -8.52
C MET A 336 -20.97 3.05 -7.71
N GLN A 337 -20.67 1.90 -7.12
CA GLN A 337 -21.61 1.01 -6.40
C GLN A 337 -22.86 0.63 -7.20
N LYS A 338 -22.75 0.70 -8.52
CA LYS A 338 -23.81 0.44 -9.49
C LYS A 338 -23.18 -0.21 -10.70
N LYS A 339 -23.79 -1.28 -11.19
CA LYS A 339 -23.33 -1.94 -12.40
C LYS A 339 -23.41 -0.99 -13.59
N MET A 340 -22.42 -1.07 -14.47
CA MET A 340 -22.43 -0.26 -15.69
C MET A 340 -23.66 -0.55 -16.55
N SER A 341 -24.11 -1.81 -16.61
CA SER A 341 -25.32 -2.22 -17.34
C SER A 341 -26.61 -1.60 -16.83
N ASP A 342 -26.66 -1.24 -15.54
CA ASP A 342 -27.90 -0.84 -14.86
C ASP A 342 -27.98 0.70 -14.72
N ALA A 343 -26.87 1.41 -14.95
CA ALA A 343 -26.74 2.84 -14.72
C ALA A 343 -25.80 3.50 -15.73
N ASP A 344 -25.97 3.20 -17.02
CA ASP A 344 -25.04 3.65 -18.08
C ASP A 344 -24.81 5.17 -18.06
N ASP A 345 -25.88 5.96 -17.92
CA ASP A 345 -25.81 7.42 -17.83
C ASP A 345 -24.97 7.91 -16.65
N ALA A 346 -25.05 7.23 -15.49
CA ALA A 346 -24.26 7.61 -14.32
C ALA A 346 -22.77 7.36 -14.55
N TRP A 347 -22.43 6.28 -15.26
CA TRP A 347 -21.06 5.97 -15.66
C TRP A 347 -20.53 6.91 -16.76
N GLU A 348 -21.41 7.35 -17.65
CA GLU A 348 -21.13 8.41 -18.62
C GLU A 348 -20.77 9.70 -17.91
N LYS A 349 -21.63 10.16 -16.98
CA LYS A 349 -21.41 11.38 -16.18
C LYS A 349 -20.22 11.28 -15.22
N ALA A 350 -19.81 10.07 -14.85
CA ALA A 350 -18.60 9.85 -14.06
C ALA A 350 -17.31 9.86 -14.90
N SER A 351 -17.39 9.88 -16.24
CA SER A 351 -16.23 9.86 -17.13
C SER A 351 -15.97 11.26 -17.72
N PRO A 352 -14.84 11.93 -17.42
CA PRO A 352 -14.49 13.21 -18.07
C PRO A 352 -14.65 13.20 -19.59
N VAL A 353 -14.24 12.12 -20.26
CA VAL A 353 -14.38 12.00 -21.73
C VAL A 353 -15.84 11.93 -22.19
N GLY A 354 -16.75 11.43 -21.35
CA GLY A 354 -18.18 11.34 -21.65
C GLY A 354 -18.85 12.71 -21.79
N TRP A 355 -18.36 13.71 -21.04
CA TRP A 355 -18.88 15.08 -21.12
C TRP A 355 -18.49 15.79 -22.42
N LEU A 356 -17.43 15.37 -23.11
CA LEU A 356 -16.97 15.98 -24.36
C LEU A 356 -17.70 15.45 -25.61
N ARG A 357 -18.71 14.60 -25.43
CA ARG A 357 -19.53 14.05 -26.52
C ARG A 357 -20.57 15.06 -26.98
N GLU A 358 -20.92 14.99 -28.27
CA GLU A 358 -21.89 15.90 -28.91
C GLU A 358 -23.26 15.88 -28.23
N GLU A 359 -23.70 14.70 -27.77
CA GLU A 359 -24.96 14.50 -27.06
C GLU A 359 -25.07 15.31 -25.75
N ASN A 360 -23.92 15.63 -25.12
CA ASN A 360 -23.86 16.34 -23.84
C ASN A 360 -23.45 17.82 -24.00
N ALA A 361 -23.40 18.34 -25.23
CA ALA A 361 -22.94 19.70 -25.50
C ALA A 361 -23.80 20.78 -24.82
N SER A 362 -25.10 20.51 -24.61
CA SER A 362 -26.01 21.41 -23.88
C SER A 362 -25.75 21.49 -22.38
N ASP A 363 -25.10 20.48 -21.81
CA ASP A 363 -24.90 20.33 -20.36
C ASP A 363 -23.51 20.84 -19.92
N LEU A 364 -22.63 21.13 -20.88
CA LEU A 364 -21.32 21.73 -20.66
C LEU A 364 -21.42 23.23 -20.35
N PRO A 365 -20.46 23.81 -19.61
CA PRO A 365 -20.38 25.26 -19.43
C PRO A 365 -20.17 25.96 -20.77
N SER A 366 -20.71 27.18 -20.88
CA SER A 366 -20.55 28.05 -22.06
C SER A 366 -19.09 28.24 -22.48
N VAL A 367 -18.17 28.25 -21.51
CA VAL A 367 -16.72 28.24 -21.73
C VAL A 367 -16.04 27.15 -20.90
N ILE A 368 -15.42 26.17 -21.55
CA ILE A 368 -14.54 25.20 -20.87
C ILE A 368 -13.19 25.88 -20.61
N PRO A 369 -12.72 25.93 -19.35
CA PRO A 369 -11.46 26.58 -19.01
C PRO A 369 -10.25 25.85 -19.63
N PRO A 370 -9.08 26.50 -19.76
CA PRO A 370 -7.87 25.87 -20.26
C PRO A 370 -7.36 24.73 -19.35
N PHE A 371 -6.86 23.65 -19.95
CA PHE A 371 -6.30 22.48 -19.27
C PHE A 371 -4.78 22.39 -19.44
N LEU A 372 -4.07 22.08 -18.35
CA LEU A 372 -2.73 21.53 -18.37
C LEU A 372 -2.80 20.06 -17.97
N ILE A 373 -2.63 19.15 -18.93
CA ILE A 373 -2.65 17.70 -18.73
C ILE A 373 -1.21 17.18 -18.75
N SER A 374 -0.82 16.34 -17.80
CA SER A 374 0.52 15.77 -17.74
C SER A 374 0.51 14.30 -17.35
N HIS A 375 1.24 13.45 -18.06
CA HIS A 375 1.21 12.00 -17.82
C HIS A 375 2.57 11.32 -18.11
N GLY A 376 2.96 10.38 -17.24
CA GLY A 376 4.15 9.57 -17.41
C GLY A 376 3.98 8.40 -18.40
N THR A 377 4.90 8.25 -19.34
CA THR A 377 4.79 7.22 -20.40
C THR A 377 4.96 5.77 -19.91
N LEU A 378 5.40 5.58 -18.66
CA LEU A 378 5.55 4.27 -18.02
C LEU A 378 4.56 4.07 -16.87
N ASP A 379 3.51 4.88 -16.79
CA ASP A 379 2.48 4.70 -15.77
C ASP A 379 1.85 3.31 -15.85
N THR A 380 2.05 2.53 -14.77
CA THR A 380 1.57 1.15 -14.66
C THR A 380 0.20 1.04 -14.02
N LEU A 381 -0.35 2.13 -13.47
CA LEU A 381 -1.64 2.15 -12.78
C LEU A 381 -2.73 2.72 -13.67
N VAL A 382 -2.50 3.93 -14.18
CA VAL A 382 -3.38 4.58 -15.14
C VAL A 382 -2.64 4.59 -16.47
N PRO A 383 -3.14 3.93 -17.53
CA PRO A 383 -2.41 3.90 -18.79
C PRO A 383 -2.27 5.32 -19.35
N PHE A 384 -1.07 5.65 -19.82
CA PHE A 384 -0.76 6.91 -20.49
C PHE A 384 -1.77 7.28 -21.60
N GLY A 385 -2.22 6.27 -22.36
CA GLY A 385 -3.22 6.45 -23.41
C GLY A 385 -4.54 7.07 -22.94
N SER A 386 -4.87 6.99 -21.64
CA SER A 386 -6.10 7.57 -21.08
C SER A 386 -6.08 9.09 -21.16
N SER A 387 -4.95 9.72 -20.76
CA SER A 387 -4.80 11.17 -20.89
C SER A 387 -4.60 11.61 -22.35
N GLN A 388 -3.96 10.80 -23.19
CA GLN A 388 -3.80 11.12 -24.61
C GLN A 388 -5.16 11.20 -25.31
N VAL A 389 -6.00 10.18 -25.13
CA VAL A 389 -7.37 10.15 -25.67
C VAL A 389 -8.19 11.33 -25.13
N PHE A 390 -8.11 11.61 -23.83
CA PHE A 390 -8.84 12.74 -23.25
C PHE A 390 -8.42 14.09 -23.85
N TYR A 391 -7.11 14.33 -24.00
CA TYR A 391 -6.61 15.55 -24.63
C TYR A 391 -7.07 15.69 -26.08
N GLU A 392 -7.00 14.61 -26.87
CA GLU A 392 -7.49 14.58 -28.25
C GLU A 392 -8.99 14.89 -28.33
N GLN A 393 -9.81 14.29 -27.45
CA GLN A 393 -11.25 14.57 -27.40
C GLN A 393 -11.55 16.02 -26.99
N LEU A 394 -10.76 16.60 -26.09
CA LEU A 394 -10.89 18.01 -25.69
C LEU A 394 -10.59 18.94 -26.88
N GLN A 395 -9.51 18.67 -27.63
CA GLN A 395 -9.19 19.47 -28.82
C GLN A 395 -10.28 19.36 -29.90
N LEU A 396 -10.76 18.14 -30.16
CA LEU A 396 -11.85 17.90 -31.12
C LEU A 396 -13.14 18.59 -30.71
N TYR A 397 -13.46 18.62 -29.41
CA TYR A 397 -14.61 19.37 -28.91
C TYR A 397 -14.46 20.88 -29.18
N ARG A 398 -13.32 21.48 -28.81
CA ARG A 398 -13.08 22.92 -29.03
C ARG A 398 -13.21 23.31 -30.50
N GLN A 399 -12.68 22.48 -31.39
CA GLN A 399 -12.74 22.70 -32.84
C GLN A 399 -14.18 22.63 -33.37
N ARG A 400 -14.97 21.64 -32.92
CA ARG A 400 -16.38 21.48 -33.29
C ARG A 400 -17.27 22.59 -32.73
N ALA A 401 -17.09 22.94 -31.46
CA ALA A 401 -17.85 23.98 -30.77
C ALA A 401 -17.40 25.41 -31.12
N GLN A 402 -16.35 25.57 -31.95
CA GLN A 402 -15.72 26.85 -32.25
C GLN A 402 -15.36 27.66 -30.99
N GLN A 403 -15.01 26.95 -29.91
CA GLN A 403 -14.82 27.53 -28.58
C GLN A 403 -13.35 27.87 -28.37
N THR A 404 -13.05 29.16 -28.34
CA THR A 404 -11.72 29.65 -27.93
C THR A 404 -11.64 29.67 -26.38
N PRO A 405 -10.59 29.12 -25.76
CA PRO A 405 -10.43 29.18 -24.31
C PRO A 405 -10.36 30.63 -23.80
N VAL A 406 -10.74 30.84 -22.54
CA VAL A 406 -10.73 32.17 -21.89
C VAL A 406 -9.37 32.85 -22.05
N GLY A 407 -9.37 34.09 -22.56
CA GLY A 407 -8.17 34.90 -22.79
C GLY A 407 -7.20 34.34 -23.84
N GLY A 408 -7.64 33.40 -24.69
CA GLY A 408 -6.79 32.79 -25.72
C GLY A 408 -5.63 31.98 -25.13
N VAL A 409 -5.87 31.27 -24.03
CA VAL A 409 -4.89 30.38 -23.39
C VAL A 409 -5.09 28.96 -23.88
N CYS A 410 -4.13 28.41 -24.61
CA CYS A 410 -4.21 27.05 -25.14
C CYS A 410 -4.20 25.99 -24.04
N ASP A 411 -4.81 24.83 -24.32
CA ASP A 411 -4.56 23.63 -23.53
C ASP A 411 -3.13 23.14 -23.77
N VAL A 412 -2.57 22.46 -22.78
CA VAL A 412 -1.19 21.96 -22.82
C VAL A 412 -1.20 20.48 -22.47
N PHE A 413 -0.56 19.64 -23.29
CA PHE A 413 -0.28 18.24 -22.97
C PHE A 413 1.21 18.00 -22.76
N LEU A 414 1.57 17.55 -21.56
CA LEU A 414 2.95 17.21 -21.20
C LEU A 414 3.12 15.69 -21.15
N GLU A 415 3.72 15.15 -22.20
CA GLU A 415 4.26 13.80 -22.17
C GLU A 415 5.57 13.78 -21.35
N LEU A 416 5.66 12.87 -20.37
CA LEU A 416 6.82 12.75 -19.49
C LEU A 416 7.52 11.39 -19.70
N PRO A 417 8.48 11.29 -20.64
CA PRO A 417 9.12 10.03 -20.96
C PRO A 417 9.84 9.39 -19.78
N GLY A 418 9.52 8.12 -19.55
CA GLY A 418 10.12 7.34 -18.47
C GLY A 418 9.67 7.73 -17.07
N ALA A 419 8.62 8.54 -16.95
CA ALA A 419 7.94 8.78 -15.68
C ALA A 419 6.88 7.70 -15.44
N HIS A 420 6.76 7.28 -14.18
CA HIS A 420 5.74 6.36 -13.68
C HIS A 420 4.62 7.15 -13.00
N HIS A 421 3.57 6.47 -12.52
CA HIS A 421 2.56 7.07 -11.64
C HIS A 421 3.24 7.81 -10.47
N ALA A 422 2.62 8.86 -9.93
CA ALA A 422 3.12 9.57 -8.74
C ALA A 422 4.58 10.12 -8.83
N PHE A 423 5.12 10.36 -10.04
CA PHE A 423 6.50 10.86 -10.22
C PHE A 423 6.76 12.21 -9.51
N ASN A 424 5.73 13.00 -9.25
CA ASN A 424 5.75 14.31 -8.63
C ASN A 424 5.75 14.29 -7.08
N TYR A 425 5.65 13.11 -6.46
CA TYR A 425 5.70 13.00 -4.99
C TYR A 425 7.10 13.15 -4.42
N VAL A 426 8.12 12.75 -5.17
CA VAL A 426 9.52 12.79 -4.72
C VAL A 426 10.22 13.95 -5.41
N MET A 427 11.01 14.71 -4.66
CA MET A 427 11.75 15.83 -5.22
C MET A 427 12.90 15.33 -6.10
N SER A 428 12.67 15.34 -7.42
CA SER A 428 13.60 14.98 -8.50
C SER A 428 13.74 16.14 -9.50
N PRO A 429 14.76 16.16 -10.37
CA PRO A 429 14.87 17.18 -11.42
C PRO A 429 13.62 17.23 -12.32
N ARG A 430 13.04 16.08 -12.67
CA ARG A 430 11.78 15.97 -13.40
C ARG A 430 10.60 16.57 -12.63
N ALA A 431 10.43 16.22 -11.36
CA ALA A 431 9.34 16.76 -10.53
C ALA A 431 9.45 18.29 -10.35
N MET A 432 10.68 18.82 -10.26
CA MET A 432 10.94 20.26 -10.25
C MET A 432 10.57 20.90 -11.59
N ALA A 433 11.02 20.33 -12.71
CA ALA A 433 10.68 20.84 -14.04
C ALA A 433 9.16 20.82 -14.29
N HIS A 434 8.45 19.76 -13.87
CA HIS A 434 6.99 19.68 -13.94
C HIS A 434 6.30 20.77 -13.11
N GLY A 435 6.69 20.98 -11.84
CA GLY A 435 6.10 22.04 -11.03
C GLY A 435 6.39 23.45 -11.57
N GLN A 436 7.55 23.67 -12.18
CA GLN A 436 7.84 24.92 -12.90
C GLN A 436 6.97 25.11 -14.14
N ALA A 437 6.67 24.01 -14.84
CA ALA A 437 5.74 24.01 -15.97
C ALA A 437 4.33 24.42 -15.51
N VAL A 438 3.85 23.84 -14.40
CA VAL A 438 2.57 24.21 -13.77
C VAL A 438 2.55 25.70 -13.41
N VAL A 439 3.62 26.21 -12.79
CA VAL A 439 3.75 27.64 -12.47
C VAL A 439 3.75 28.52 -13.72
N ALA A 440 4.44 28.12 -14.79
CA ALA A 440 4.46 28.87 -16.05
C ALA A 440 3.08 28.95 -16.70
N PHE A 441 2.33 27.84 -16.68
CA PHE A 441 0.93 27.81 -17.14
C PHE A 441 0.04 28.73 -16.29
N LEU A 442 0.13 28.65 -14.96
CA LEU A 442 -0.61 29.51 -14.03
C LEU A 442 -0.30 31.00 -14.24
N ASP A 443 0.97 31.36 -14.40
CA ASP A 443 1.40 32.74 -14.65
C ASP A 443 0.82 33.28 -15.97
N ASN A 444 0.87 32.49 -17.04
CA ASN A 444 0.32 32.87 -18.34
C ASN A 444 -1.20 33.03 -18.28
N LEU A 445 -1.88 32.07 -17.64
CA LEU A 445 -3.32 32.10 -17.43
C LEU A 445 -3.73 33.36 -16.66
N TYR A 446 -3.05 33.67 -15.55
CA TYR A 446 -3.31 34.87 -14.76
C TYR A 446 -3.04 36.15 -15.53
N ALA A 447 -1.91 36.24 -16.22
CA ALA A 447 -1.56 37.42 -17.02
C ALA A 447 -2.61 37.74 -18.10
N LYS A 448 -3.18 36.72 -18.75
CA LYS A 448 -4.15 36.89 -19.84
C LYS A 448 -5.60 37.03 -19.37
N THR A 449 -5.94 36.61 -18.14
CA THR A 449 -7.34 36.49 -17.72
C THR A 449 -7.72 37.20 -16.42
N LYS A 450 -6.76 37.78 -15.68
CA LYS A 450 -7.03 38.46 -14.40
C LYS A 450 -8.05 39.61 -14.50
N ASP A 451 -8.11 40.28 -15.65
CA ASP A 451 -8.98 41.43 -15.90
C ASP A 451 -10.29 41.04 -16.61
N ILE A 452 -10.46 39.76 -16.95
CA ILE A 452 -11.68 39.23 -17.57
C ILE A 452 -12.64 38.83 -16.43
N PRO A 453 -13.86 39.38 -16.35
CA PRO A 453 -14.85 38.95 -15.37
C PRO A 453 -15.14 37.45 -15.44
N LEU A 454 -15.54 36.83 -14.32
CA LEU A 454 -15.88 35.40 -14.32
C LEU A 454 -17.19 35.11 -15.09
N GLN A 455 -18.12 36.08 -15.12
CA GLN A 455 -19.39 36.05 -15.87
C GLN A 455 -19.45 37.23 -16.84
N SER A 456 -19.90 37.03 -18.08
CA SER A 456 -20.01 38.08 -19.11
C SER A 456 -21.21 39.00 -18.87
N GLU A 457 -21.12 40.26 -19.34
CA GLU A 457 -22.07 41.37 -19.15
C GLU A 457 -23.55 41.13 -19.53
N ALA A 458 -23.90 39.99 -20.14
CA ALA A 458 -25.30 39.65 -20.45
C ALA A 458 -26.17 39.41 -19.20
N ASP A 459 -25.58 39.05 -18.06
CA ASP A 459 -26.30 38.78 -16.80
C ASP A 459 -26.33 40.00 -15.84
N LEU A 460 -25.64 41.09 -16.17
CA LEU A 460 -25.42 42.25 -15.28
C LEU A 460 -26.35 43.44 -15.55
N ALA A 461 -27.11 43.43 -16.65
CA ALA A 461 -28.06 44.50 -17.01
C ALA A 461 -29.30 44.60 -16.10
N GLN A 462 -29.42 43.76 -15.05
CA GLN A 462 -30.49 43.82 -14.06
C GLN A 462 -30.06 44.42 -12.69
N ILE A 463 -28.81 44.88 -12.55
CA ILE A 463 -28.32 45.47 -11.30
C ILE A 463 -27.55 46.76 -11.59
N GLU A 464 -28.05 47.57 -12.53
CA GLU A 464 -27.71 49.00 -12.65
C GLU A 464 -28.84 49.82 -12.05
N GLU A 465 -28.91 49.91 -10.73
CA GLU A 465 -29.54 51.02 -10.03
C GLU A 465 -29.29 50.84 -8.54
N LEU A 466 -28.10 51.24 -8.08
CA LEU A 466 -27.89 51.88 -6.78
C LEU A 466 -26.39 52.10 -6.55
N VAL A 467 -26.07 53.39 -6.44
CA VAL A 467 -24.83 53.98 -5.91
C VAL A 467 -23.75 54.31 -6.95
N GLU A 468 -24.09 55.28 -7.80
CA GLU A 468 -23.18 56.35 -8.18
C GLU A 468 -23.16 57.40 -7.04
N ALA A 469 -22.01 57.59 -6.38
CA ALA A 469 -21.59 58.89 -5.82
C ALA A 469 -20.15 58.87 -5.26
N ALA A 470 -19.31 59.74 -5.84
CA ALA A 470 -18.15 60.46 -5.25
C ALA A 470 -16.69 59.95 -5.51
N ASN A 471 -16.15 60.39 -6.65
CA ASN A 471 -14.86 61.12 -6.90
C ASN A 471 -14.16 61.76 -5.65
N VAL A 472 -12.84 62.02 -5.51
CA VAL A 472 -11.68 62.26 -6.42
C VAL A 472 -10.33 62.36 -5.64
N ALA A 473 -9.22 61.93 -6.29
CA ALA A 473 -7.79 62.39 -6.35
C ALA A 473 -6.77 62.57 -5.16
N ALA A 474 -5.56 62.05 -5.44
CA ALA A 474 -4.20 62.68 -5.46
C ALA A 474 -3.23 62.80 -4.22
N PHE A 475 -2.04 62.19 -4.44
CA PHE A 475 -0.62 62.60 -4.19
C PHE A 475 0.12 62.58 -2.81
N ALA A 476 1.16 61.71 -2.81
CA ALA A 476 2.52 61.63 -2.22
C ALA A 476 3.07 62.50 -1.05
N ALA A 477 3.88 61.83 -0.20
CA ALA A 477 5.19 62.16 0.45
C ALA A 477 5.22 61.66 1.93
N GLU A 478 6.29 61.31 2.65
CA GLU A 478 7.73 61.11 2.45
C GLU A 478 8.28 60.22 3.61
N MET A 479 9.43 59.56 3.35
CA MET A 479 10.52 59.20 4.28
C MET A 479 10.27 58.39 5.59
N LYS A 480 10.92 57.23 5.75
CA LYS A 480 12.33 57.09 6.22
C LYS A 480 12.80 55.63 6.28
N VAL A 481 14.01 55.41 5.76
CA VAL A 481 14.77 54.17 5.78
C VAL A 481 15.42 53.97 7.15
N LEU A 482 15.22 52.80 7.76
CA LEU A 482 16.09 52.27 8.81
C LEU A 482 16.65 50.93 8.34
N LYS A 483 17.95 50.92 8.05
CA LYS A 483 18.74 49.68 7.89
C LYS A 483 18.90 49.02 9.26
N PRO A 484 18.75 47.69 9.35
CA PRO A 484 19.55 46.91 10.28
C PRO A 484 20.54 46.05 9.49
N GLU A 485 21.80 46.17 9.90
CA GLU A 485 22.92 45.32 9.50
C GLU A 485 22.65 43.82 9.73
N PRO A 486 23.36 42.94 9.02
CA PRO A 486 23.12 41.49 9.09
C PRO A 486 23.49 40.94 10.48
N PRO A 487 22.65 40.09 11.11
CA PRO A 487 23.12 39.33 12.25
C PRO A 487 24.10 38.26 11.75
N SER A 488 25.38 38.51 12.03
CA SER A 488 26.36 37.47 12.27
C SER A 488 25.87 36.55 13.41
N TYR A 489 26.34 35.30 13.41
CA TYR A 489 26.07 34.21 14.37
C TYR A 489 25.10 33.09 13.92
N LEU A 490 25.63 32.20 13.08
CA LEU A 490 25.47 30.76 13.28
C LEU A 490 26.83 30.10 13.08
N SER A 491 27.60 29.93 14.16
CA SER A 491 28.80 29.11 14.09
C SER A 491 28.43 27.65 13.79
N TYR A 492 29.27 26.98 13.01
CA TYR A 492 29.15 25.58 12.57
C TYR A 492 28.83 24.59 13.72
N GLU A 493 29.20 24.97 14.94
CA GLU A 493 28.96 24.23 16.16
C GLU A 493 27.50 24.28 16.64
N ARG A 494 26.86 25.46 16.64
CA ARG A 494 25.45 25.61 17.04
C ARG A 494 24.51 24.89 16.08
N LEU A 495 24.79 24.96 14.77
CA LEU A 495 24.00 24.32 13.72
C LEU A 495 24.11 22.78 13.77
N THR A 496 25.30 22.27 14.13
CA THR A 496 25.51 20.83 14.36
C THR A 496 24.77 20.33 15.62
N ARG A 497 24.69 21.14 16.68
CA ARG A 497 23.98 20.82 17.93
C ARG A 497 22.45 20.74 17.72
N TRP A 498 21.87 21.70 17.00
CA TRP A 498 20.44 21.71 16.68
C TRP A 498 20.03 20.59 15.71
N ALA A 499 20.86 20.28 14.71
CA ALA A 499 20.62 19.15 13.82
C ALA A 499 20.66 17.80 14.56
N TYR A 500 21.53 17.66 15.56
CA TYR A 500 21.61 16.44 16.38
C TYR A 500 20.39 16.29 17.29
N LEU A 501 19.93 17.38 17.91
CA LEU A 501 18.69 17.39 18.69
C LEU A 501 17.45 17.10 17.83
N ALA A 502 17.34 17.70 16.64
CA ALA A 502 16.22 17.46 15.72
C ALA A 502 16.19 16.01 15.21
N PHE A 503 17.35 15.41 14.92
CA PHE A 503 17.46 13.98 14.58
C PHE A 503 17.05 13.09 15.77
N ALA A 504 17.48 13.42 17.00
CA ALA A 504 17.12 12.69 18.19
C ALA A 504 15.62 12.77 18.50
N VAL A 505 15.02 13.97 18.43
CA VAL A 505 13.59 14.22 18.69
C VAL A 505 12.71 13.60 17.60
N SER A 506 13.08 13.66 16.32
CA SER A 506 12.33 13.00 15.24
C SER A 506 12.38 11.47 15.36
N THR A 507 13.51 10.91 15.76
CA THR A 507 13.63 9.47 16.03
C THR A 507 12.81 9.07 17.26
N LEU A 508 12.87 9.87 18.34
CA LEU A 508 12.03 9.66 19.53
C LEU A 508 10.54 9.77 19.18
N TYR A 509 10.13 10.72 18.34
CA TYR A 509 8.75 10.89 17.89
C TYR A 509 8.23 9.67 17.12
N VAL A 510 9.03 9.12 16.21
CA VAL A 510 8.69 7.87 15.48
C VAL A 510 8.60 6.69 16.44
N VAL A 511 9.54 6.58 17.38
CA VAL A 511 9.58 5.51 18.39
C VAL A 511 8.41 5.62 19.39
N GLU A 512 8.04 6.83 19.80
CA GLU A 512 6.97 7.10 20.78
C GLU A 512 5.57 7.02 20.17
N ARG A 513 5.39 7.40 18.90
CA ARG A 513 4.13 7.14 18.19
C ARG A 513 3.91 5.65 17.90
N ALA A 514 4.97 4.90 17.65
CA ALA A 514 4.91 3.44 17.59
C ALA A 514 4.56 2.81 18.95
N LYS A 515 5.03 3.38 20.07
CA LYS A 515 4.69 2.94 21.45
C LYS A 515 3.20 3.10 21.79
N ASN A 516 2.54 4.16 21.30
CA ASN A 516 1.18 4.53 21.72
C ASN A 516 0.07 4.13 20.73
N ASN A 517 0.38 3.34 19.69
CA ASN A 517 -0.61 2.93 18.67
C ASN A 517 -1.37 4.11 18.04
N LYS A 518 -0.70 5.27 17.90
CA LYS A 518 -1.24 6.53 17.34
C LYS A 518 -0.77 6.80 15.90
N ILE A 519 -0.28 5.78 15.19
CA ILE A 519 -0.03 5.87 13.75
C ILE A 519 -1.41 5.89 13.04
N PRO A 520 -1.65 6.80 12.06
CA PRO A 520 -2.94 6.91 11.39
C PRO A 520 -3.41 5.55 10.85
N ARG A 521 -4.66 5.21 11.19
CA ARG A 521 -5.21 3.85 11.20
C ARG A 521 -5.75 3.35 9.85
N GLU A 522 -5.72 4.18 8.81
CA GLU A 522 -6.57 3.99 7.63
C GLU A 522 -5.82 3.79 6.30
N ASN A 523 -4.48 3.95 6.26
CA ASN A 523 -3.73 3.90 5.00
C ASN A 523 -2.57 2.90 5.04
N PHE A 524 -2.24 2.29 3.90
CA PHE A 524 -1.13 1.33 3.69
C PHE A 524 0.22 1.79 4.29
N PHE A 525 0.50 3.10 4.27
CA PHE A 525 1.69 3.68 4.90
C PHE A 525 1.71 3.53 6.42
N GLY A 526 0.55 3.52 7.10
CA GLY A 526 0.43 3.24 8.53
C GLY A 526 0.76 1.79 8.87
N MET A 527 0.32 0.83 8.05
CA MET A 527 0.67 -0.60 8.16
C MET A 527 2.17 -0.83 7.91
N ALA A 528 2.75 -0.20 6.87
CA ALA A 528 4.19 -0.26 6.62
C ALA A 528 5.00 0.43 7.74
N ALA A 529 4.49 1.54 8.29
CA ALA A 529 5.12 2.28 9.38
C ALA A 529 5.06 1.56 10.73
N SER A 530 4.09 0.66 10.97
CA SER A 530 4.08 -0.20 12.17
C SER A 530 5.02 -1.40 12.04
N LEU A 531 5.22 -1.93 10.83
CA LEU A 531 6.14 -3.05 10.56
C LEU A 531 7.62 -2.66 10.76
N LEU A 532 8.00 -1.43 10.38
CA LEU A 532 9.38 -0.93 10.48
C LEU A 532 9.96 -0.98 11.91
N PRO A 533 9.35 -0.36 12.94
CA PRO A 533 9.89 -0.37 14.29
C PRO A 533 9.74 -1.71 15.03
N THR A 534 8.76 -2.55 14.68
CA THR A 534 8.49 -3.81 15.42
C THR A 534 9.26 -5.02 14.86
N GLU A 535 9.24 -5.21 13.53
CA GLU A 535 9.86 -6.37 12.88
C GLU A 535 11.28 -6.11 12.40
N LEU A 536 11.59 -4.87 12.00
CA LEU A 536 12.93 -4.47 11.55
C LEU A 536 13.74 -3.75 12.65
N SER A 537 13.28 -3.77 13.90
CA SER A 537 13.97 -3.17 15.07
C SER A 537 15.45 -3.54 15.13
N HIS A 538 15.80 -4.79 14.83
CA HIS A 538 17.17 -5.30 14.80
C HIS A 538 18.01 -4.66 13.67
N LYS A 539 17.46 -4.54 12.44
CA LYS A 539 18.15 -3.86 11.33
C LYS A 539 18.28 -2.37 11.59
N ILE A 540 17.23 -1.75 12.13
CA ILE A 540 17.22 -0.33 12.50
C ILE A 540 18.20 -0.09 13.65
N ALA A 541 18.25 -0.94 14.67
CA ALA A 541 19.17 -0.83 15.79
C ALA A 541 20.63 -1.00 15.35
N VAL A 542 20.93 -1.92 14.43
CA VAL A 542 22.28 -2.07 13.87
C VAL A 542 22.66 -0.84 13.04
N VAL A 543 21.77 -0.36 12.18
CA VAL A 543 22.00 0.87 11.40
C VAL A 543 22.16 2.07 12.34
N HIS A 544 21.32 2.19 13.36
CA HIS A 544 21.33 3.26 14.34
C HIS A 544 22.58 3.23 15.22
N ALA A 545 22.96 2.06 15.77
CA ALA A 545 24.18 1.87 16.57
C ALA A 545 25.44 2.11 15.72
N PHE A 546 25.45 1.67 14.46
CA PHE A 546 26.53 1.95 13.53
C PHE A 546 26.65 3.45 13.23
N VAL A 547 25.54 4.12 12.91
CA VAL A 547 25.47 5.57 12.67
C VAL A 547 25.88 6.34 13.92
N HIS A 548 25.39 5.96 15.10
CA HIS A 548 25.68 6.61 16.37
C HIS A 548 27.13 6.38 16.82
N ALA A 549 27.68 5.18 16.68
CA ALA A 549 29.10 4.91 16.94
C ALA A 549 30.04 5.64 15.96
N CYS A 550 29.65 5.74 14.68
CA CYS A 550 30.37 6.57 13.71
C CYS A 550 30.33 8.05 14.10
N LEU A 551 29.17 8.53 14.56
CA LEU A 551 28.97 9.91 14.94
C LEU A 551 29.73 10.24 16.24
N MET A 552 29.62 9.42 17.30
CA MET A 552 30.33 9.60 18.57
C MET A 552 31.86 9.50 18.40
N GLY A 553 32.34 8.53 17.62
CA GLY A 553 33.76 8.42 17.28
C GLY A 553 34.27 9.64 16.49
N PHE A 554 33.45 10.20 15.61
CA PHE A 554 33.75 11.45 14.89
C PHE A 554 33.81 12.67 15.83
N LEU A 555 32.89 12.76 16.79
CA LEU A 555 32.78 13.89 17.72
C LEU A 555 33.91 13.88 18.78
N LEU A 556 34.26 12.71 19.33
CA LEU A 556 35.39 12.52 20.24
C LEU A 556 36.73 12.84 19.57
N LYS A 557 36.93 12.40 18.31
CA LYS A 557 38.15 12.66 17.54
C LYS A 557 38.34 14.14 17.17
N LYS A 558 37.26 14.92 17.10
CA LYS A 558 37.30 16.36 16.78
C LYS A 558 37.33 17.27 18.02
N LYS A 559 37.40 16.70 19.23
CA LYS A 559 37.36 17.44 20.51
C LYS A 559 36.19 18.44 20.60
N VAL A 560 35.05 18.13 19.95
CA VAL A 560 33.89 19.02 19.99
C VAL A 560 33.18 18.83 21.34
N PRO A 561 33.07 19.86 22.19
CA PRO A 561 32.57 19.72 23.54
C PRO A 561 31.03 19.72 23.51
N ILE A 562 30.45 18.55 23.25
CA ILE A 562 28.99 18.39 23.05
C ILE A 562 28.28 18.15 24.38
N PHE A 563 28.95 17.49 25.33
CA PHE A 563 28.42 17.23 26.67
C PHE A 563 28.66 18.37 27.67
N SER A 564 29.44 19.39 27.30
CA SER A 564 29.68 20.56 28.16
C SER A 564 28.53 21.58 28.13
N HIS A 565 27.47 21.32 27.36
CA HIS A 565 26.29 22.17 27.25
C HIS A 565 25.00 21.35 27.23
N TRP A 566 23.93 21.91 27.80
CA TRP A 566 22.65 21.22 28.05
C TRP A 566 22.00 20.60 26.81
N SER A 567 22.06 21.23 25.63
CA SER A 567 21.40 20.72 24.43
C SER A 567 22.04 19.46 23.84
N GLY A 568 23.37 19.33 23.93
CA GLY A 568 24.08 18.12 23.50
C GLY A 568 23.94 16.97 24.52
N ALA A 569 23.89 17.29 25.81
CA ALA A 569 23.53 16.35 26.86
C ALA A 569 22.10 15.82 26.69
N ILE A 570 21.13 16.68 26.41
CA ILE A 570 19.73 16.29 26.11
C ILE A 570 19.66 15.42 24.84
N ALA A 571 20.32 15.81 23.75
CA ALA A 571 20.33 15.00 22.53
C ALA A 571 20.98 13.62 22.75
N GLY A 572 22.05 13.56 23.55
CA GLY A 572 22.65 12.30 24.00
C GLY A 572 21.70 11.46 24.83
N LEU A 573 20.98 12.08 25.77
CA LEU A 573 19.98 11.40 26.62
C LEU A 573 18.80 10.87 25.79
N VAL A 574 18.26 11.67 24.86
CA VAL A 574 17.21 11.25 23.91
C VAL A 574 17.69 10.09 23.04
N GLN A 575 18.94 10.12 22.57
CA GLN A 575 19.54 9.02 21.81
C GLN A 575 19.74 7.75 22.64
N CYS A 576 20.12 7.89 23.92
CA CYS A 576 20.15 6.78 24.87
C CYS A 576 18.75 6.20 25.10
N VAL A 577 17.71 7.04 25.20
CA VAL A 577 16.30 6.61 25.31
C VAL A 577 15.85 5.89 24.03
N VAL A 578 16.17 6.41 22.84
CA VAL A 578 15.89 5.75 21.56
C VAL A 578 16.59 4.40 21.46
N ALA A 579 17.89 4.36 21.78
CA ALA A 579 18.67 3.12 21.76
C ALA A 579 18.16 2.11 22.79
N ALA A 580 17.79 2.56 24.00
CA ALA A 580 17.18 1.73 25.03
C ALA A 580 15.82 1.18 24.58
N ASN A 581 14.99 1.98 23.90
CA ASN A 581 13.70 1.54 23.35
C ASN A 581 13.88 0.55 22.19
N LEU A 582 14.80 0.81 21.25
CA LEU A 582 15.13 -0.13 20.17
C LEU A 582 15.73 -1.43 20.72
N MET A 583 16.59 -1.36 21.74
CA MET A 583 17.14 -2.54 22.42
C MET A 583 16.07 -3.29 23.21
N LYS A 584 15.11 -2.58 23.83
CA LYS A 584 13.94 -3.18 24.47
C LYS A 584 13.10 -3.93 23.45
N TRP A 585 12.79 -3.33 22.30
CA TRP A 585 12.04 -3.99 21.22
C TRP A 585 12.80 -5.14 20.59
N TYR A 586 14.12 -5.00 20.43
CA TYR A 586 14.96 -6.09 19.97
C TYR A 586 14.96 -7.27 20.97
N ARG A 587 15.12 -6.98 22.27
CA ARG A 587 14.99 -7.99 23.33
C ARG A 587 13.60 -8.63 23.33
N GLN A 588 12.54 -7.87 23.06
CA GLN A 588 11.17 -8.40 22.93
C GLN A 588 10.98 -9.26 21.67
N ASN A 589 11.60 -8.90 20.55
CA ASN A 589 11.59 -9.70 19.33
C ASN A 589 12.33 -11.02 19.57
N LEU A 590 13.50 -10.97 20.23
CA LEU A 590 14.23 -12.15 20.67
C LEU A 590 13.45 -12.98 21.68
N SER A 591 12.76 -12.35 22.64
CA SER A 591 11.98 -13.03 23.67
C SER A 591 10.73 -13.72 23.13
N SER A 592 10.36 -13.43 21.87
CA SER A 592 9.21 -14.06 21.24
C SER A 592 9.45 -15.55 21.04
N LYS A 593 10.71 -16.02 20.92
CA LYS A 593 11.00 -17.45 20.77
C LYS A 593 10.69 -18.26 22.02
N GLU A 594 10.93 -17.72 23.22
CA GLU A 594 10.57 -18.38 24.47
C GLU A 594 9.06 -18.51 24.57
N ILE A 595 8.32 -17.43 24.29
CA ILE A 595 6.85 -17.44 24.36
C ILE A 595 6.23 -18.35 23.30
N ILE A 596 6.80 -18.37 22.09
CA ILE A 596 6.40 -19.32 21.05
C ILE A 596 6.68 -20.75 21.53
N ARG A 597 7.83 -21.02 22.16
CA ARG A 597 8.15 -22.34 22.71
C ARG A 597 7.21 -22.74 23.84
N ASP A 598 6.89 -21.81 24.73
CA ASP A 598 5.98 -22.01 25.86
C ASP A 598 4.58 -22.40 25.39
N ALA A 599 4.12 -21.87 24.25
CA ALA A 599 2.83 -22.26 23.66
C ALA A 599 2.74 -23.75 23.28
N PHE A 600 3.89 -24.44 23.12
CA PHE A 600 3.94 -25.87 22.85
C PHE A 600 4.29 -26.71 24.10
N THR A 601 4.54 -26.09 25.26
CA THR A 601 4.89 -26.86 26.47
C THR A 601 3.72 -27.69 27.01
N SER A 602 2.48 -27.26 26.76
CA SER A 602 1.26 -28.02 27.04
C SER A 602 0.85 -28.96 25.91
N SER A 603 1.58 -28.97 24.79
CA SER A 603 1.29 -29.82 23.63
C SER A 603 1.99 -31.19 23.73
N ASP A 604 1.64 -32.09 22.82
CA ASP A 604 2.17 -33.45 22.72
C ASP A 604 3.54 -33.53 21.99
N ILE A 605 4.19 -32.40 21.72
CA ILE A 605 5.50 -32.31 21.05
C ILE A 605 6.63 -32.60 22.03
N ALA A 606 7.60 -33.44 21.62
CA ALA A 606 8.73 -33.83 22.47
C ALA A 606 9.58 -32.61 22.88
N PRO A 607 9.98 -32.48 24.17
CA PRO A 607 10.76 -31.35 24.67
C PRO A 607 12.07 -31.09 23.90
N GLU A 608 12.68 -32.13 23.34
CA GLU A 608 13.88 -32.01 22.50
C GLU A 608 13.62 -31.20 21.22
N GLN A 609 12.46 -31.39 20.57
CA GLN A 609 12.09 -30.67 19.35
C GLN A 609 11.79 -29.19 19.62
N LEU A 610 11.36 -28.86 20.85
CA LEU A 610 11.10 -27.49 21.27
C LEU A 610 12.39 -26.67 21.46
N LYS A 611 13.53 -27.32 21.71
CA LYS A 611 14.83 -26.65 21.89
C LYS A 611 15.31 -25.95 20.63
N ASP A 612 14.93 -26.48 19.45
CA ASP A 612 15.33 -25.95 18.16
C ASP A 612 14.52 -24.71 17.74
N ILE A 613 13.37 -24.44 18.37
CA ILE A 613 12.54 -23.27 18.08
C ILE A 613 13.30 -21.98 18.41
N GLY A 614 13.54 -21.15 17.40
CA GLY A 614 14.28 -19.90 17.53
C GLY A 614 15.79 -20.10 17.68
N HIS A 615 16.31 -21.29 17.36
CA HIS A 615 17.74 -21.53 17.30
C HIS A 615 18.34 -20.77 16.11
N MET A 616 19.36 -19.94 16.41
CA MET A 616 19.97 -19.04 15.45
C MET A 616 21.39 -19.48 15.12
N THR A 617 21.54 -20.20 14.01
CA THR A 617 22.85 -20.53 13.44
C THR A 617 23.54 -19.28 12.90
N LEU A 618 24.86 -19.33 12.68
CA LEU A 618 25.60 -18.21 12.08
C LEU A 618 25.01 -17.81 10.71
N LYS A 619 24.56 -18.77 9.90
CA LYS A 619 23.90 -18.50 8.61
C LYS A 619 22.57 -17.77 8.78
N ARG A 620 21.72 -18.21 9.72
CA ARG A 620 20.46 -17.52 10.05
C ARG A 620 20.72 -16.11 10.58
N TRP A 621 21.69 -15.94 11.47
CA TRP A 621 22.10 -14.60 11.93
C TRP A 621 22.57 -13.70 10.78
N MET A 622 23.38 -14.24 9.86
CA MET A 622 23.80 -13.51 8.67
C MET A 622 22.61 -13.14 7.76
N SER A 623 21.66 -14.05 7.55
CA SER A 623 20.47 -13.79 6.72
C SER A 623 19.59 -12.66 7.27
N VAL A 624 19.50 -12.55 8.59
CA VAL A 624 18.67 -11.57 9.30
C VAL A 624 19.38 -10.21 9.37
N PHE A 625 20.70 -10.18 9.55
CA PHE A 625 21.43 -8.93 9.74
C PHE A 625 22.08 -8.36 8.47
N LEU A 626 22.36 -9.19 7.46
CA LEU A 626 22.91 -8.70 6.19
C LEU A 626 21.81 -8.06 5.34
N PRO A 627 22.10 -6.97 4.63
CA PRO A 627 21.15 -6.28 3.75
C PRO A 627 21.00 -7.01 2.41
N LEU A 628 20.61 -8.30 2.44
CA LEU A 628 20.41 -9.11 1.25
C LEU A 628 18.96 -8.97 0.73
N PRO A 629 18.74 -9.03 -0.60
CA PRO A 629 17.40 -9.23 -1.15
C PRO A 629 16.74 -10.47 -0.53
N GLN A 630 15.44 -10.41 -0.24
CA GLN A 630 14.73 -11.45 0.49
C GLN A 630 14.91 -12.87 -0.10
N PRO A 631 14.84 -13.10 -1.43
CA PRO A 631 15.12 -14.42 -1.99
C PRO A 631 16.53 -14.93 -1.68
N MET A 632 17.54 -14.05 -1.71
CA MET A 632 18.93 -14.42 -1.38
C MET A 632 19.10 -14.66 0.13
N ALA A 633 18.47 -13.83 0.97
CA ALA A 633 18.51 -14.01 2.42
C ALA A 633 17.88 -15.36 2.83
N VAL A 634 16.76 -15.71 2.20
CA VAL A 634 16.06 -16.98 2.45
C VAL A 634 16.86 -18.17 1.91
N SER A 635 17.39 -18.11 0.69
CA SER A 635 18.27 -19.15 0.15
C SER A 635 19.56 -19.36 0.94
N LEU A 636 20.10 -18.30 1.57
CA LEU A 636 21.24 -18.42 2.48
C LEU A 636 20.90 -19.20 3.76
N SER A 637 19.66 -19.03 4.26
CA SER A 637 19.16 -19.76 5.43
C SER A 637 18.79 -21.20 5.12
N TYR A 638 18.28 -21.47 3.91
CA TYR A 638 17.78 -22.77 3.48
C TYR A 638 18.37 -23.15 2.12
N PRO A 639 19.66 -23.57 2.08
CA PRO A 639 20.28 -24.04 0.85
C PRO A 639 19.56 -25.29 0.32
N GLY A 640 19.66 -25.56 -0.98
CA GLY A 640 19.08 -26.76 -1.62
C GLY A 640 17.58 -26.70 -1.90
N VAL A 641 16.85 -25.71 -1.36
CA VAL A 641 15.44 -25.47 -1.70
C VAL A 641 15.32 -24.63 -2.96
N THR A 642 14.56 -25.13 -3.94
CA THR A 642 14.26 -24.38 -5.17
C THR A 642 12.80 -24.56 -5.57
N LYS A 643 12.31 -23.60 -6.37
CA LYS A 643 11.06 -23.73 -7.10
C LYS A 643 11.31 -24.67 -8.28
N ILE A 644 10.71 -25.86 -8.25
CA ILE A 644 10.92 -26.87 -9.29
C ILE A 644 10.00 -26.67 -10.49
N ARG A 645 8.78 -26.15 -10.29
CA ARG A 645 7.81 -25.98 -11.38
C ARG A 645 6.69 -25.00 -11.04
N THR A 646 6.03 -24.50 -12.08
CA THR A 646 4.70 -23.89 -12.01
C THR A 646 3.72 -24.80 -12.75
N VAL A 647 2.62 -25.19 -12.11
CA VAL A 647 1.57 -26.02 -12.73
C VAL A 647 0.25 -25.25 -12.82
N THR A 648 -0.54 -25.56 -13.86
CA THR A 648 -1.94 -25.13 -13.90
C THR A 648 -2.78 -26.20 -13.23
N TYR A 649 -3.39 -25.88 -12.09
CA TYR A 649 -4.18 -26.85 -11.34
C TYR A 649 -5.68 -26.76 -11.69
N ALA A 650 -6.13 -25.64 -12.28
CA ALA A 650 -7.51 -25.49 -12.71
C ALA A 650 -7.67 -24.51 -13.88
N HIS A 651 -8.69 -24.76 -14.68
CA HIS A 651 -9.21 -23.86 -15.70
C HIS A 651 -10.61 -23.40 -15.27
N VAL A 652 -10.78 -22.09 -15.04
CA VAL A 652 -11.94 -21.51 -14.38
C VAL A 652 -12.60 -20.41 -15.22
N GLY A 653 -13.80 -19.99 -14.79
CA GLY A 653 -14.65 -19.02 -15.50
C GLY A 653 -15.55 -19.67 -16.54
N LYS A 654 -16.55 -18.92 -17.04
CA LYS A 654 -17.58 -19.43 -17.99
C LYS A 654 -16.98 -20.07 -19.24
N THR A 655 -15.86 -19.55 -19.71
CA THR A 655 -15.16 -20.01 -20.92
C THR A 655 -14.00 -20.96 -20.62
N LYS A 656 -13.73 -21.26 -19.33
CA LYS A 656 -12.59 -22.08 -18.86
C LYS A 656 -11.22 -21.63 -19.39
N THR A 657 -11.05 -20.37 -19.78
CA THR A 657 -9.77 -19.86 -20.30
C THR A 657 -8.84 -19.36 -19.19
N LYS A 658 -9.37 -18.99 -18.02
CA LYS A 658 -8.56 -18.46 -16.91
C LYS A 658 -7.88 -19.61 -16.19
N LYS A 659 -6.55 -19.55 -16.07
CA LYS A 659 -5.72 -20.57 -15.43
C LYS A 659 -5.47 -20.19 -13.98
N LEU A 660 -5.69 -21.12 -13.05
CA LEU A 660 -5.18 -21.03 -11.70
C LEU A 660 -3.89 -21.81 -11.59
N LEU A 661 -2.84 -21.13 -11.10
CA LEU A 661 -1.48 -21.66 -11.09
C LEU A 661 -1.03 -21.99 -9.68
N MET A 662 -0.08 -22.92 -9.59
CA MET A 662 0.55 -23.35 -8.36
C MET A 662 2.06 -23.43 -8.57
N ASP A 663 2.83 -22.80 -7.68
CA ASP A 663 4.29 -22.89 -7.66
C ASP A 663 4.71 -23.94 -6.64
N VAL A 664 5.54 -24.89 -7.07
CA VAL A 664 5.97 -26.05 -6.26
C VAL A 664 7.43 -25.89 -5.88
N TYR A 665 7.71 -25.99 -4.59
CA TYR A 665 9.03 -25.89 -3.98
C TYR A 665 9.41 -27.23 -3.35
N LYS A 666 10.63 -27.69 -3.60
CA LYS A 666 11.16 -28.96 -3.07
C LYS A 666 12.64 -28.75 -2.75
N HIS A 667 13.12 -29.42 -1.69
CA HIS A 667 14.56 -29.54 -1.44
C HIS A 667 15.16 -30.62 -2.35
N GLN A 668 16.39 -30.41 -2.83
CA GLN A 668 17.08 -31.38 -3.70
C GLN A 668 17.16 -32.80 -3.09
N ASP A 669 17.26 -32.89 -1.76
CA ASP A 669 17.37 -34.13 -1.00
C ASP A 669 16.02 -34.56 -0.35
N ALA A 670 14.89 -34.03 -0.83
CA ALA A 670 13.60 -34.42 -0.30
C ALA A 670 13.31 -35.92 -0.58
N PRO A 671 12.80 -36.68 0.40
CA PRO A 671 12.55 -38.11 0.25
C PRO A 671 11.50 -38.39 -0.83
N SER A 672 11.53 -39.62 -1.37
CA SER A 672 10.46 -40.08 -2.26
C SER A 672 9.14 -40.17 -1.50
N ASN A 673 8.04 -39.89 -2.20
CA ASN A 673 6.70 -39.82 -1.63
C ASN A 673 6.62 -38.86 -0.41
N ALA A 674 7.25 -37.69 -0.52
CA ALA A 674 7.32 -36.69 0.55
C ALA A 674 5.95 -36.12 0.94
N PRO A 675 5.72 -35.75 2.22
CA PRO A 675 4.50 -35.05 2.66
C PRO A 675 4.38 -33.66 2.03
N MET A 676 3.15 -33.17 1.91
CA MET A 676 2.85 -31.90 1.24
C MET A 676 2.34 -30.82 2.19
N PHE A 677 2.77 -29.58 1.92
CA PHE A 677 2.23 -28.37 2.56
C PHE A 677 1.66 -27.43 1.48
N LEU A 678 0.34 -27.32 1.43
CA LEU A 678 -0.39 -26.40 0.56
C LEU A 678 -0.50 -25.04 1.26
N TYR A 679 0.03 -23.99 0.64
CA TYR A 679 0.04 -22.64 1.18
C TYR A 679 -0.86 -21.70 0.38
N ILE A 680 -1.77 -21.02 1.08
CA ILE A 680 -2.74 -20.06 0.53
C ILE A 680 -2.33 -18.66 0.96
N HIS A 681 -2.05 -17.78 -0.01
CA HIS A 681 -1.58 -16.42 0.28
C HIS A 681 -2.67 -15.51 0.84
N GLY A 682 -2.26 -14.52 1.62
CA GLY A 682 -3.10 -13.44 2.14
C GLY A 682 -3.39 -12.34 1.12
N GLY A 683 -3.81 -11.17 1.60
CA GLY A 683 -4.13 -10.01 0.74
C GLY A 683 -5.61 -9.63 0.69
N GLY A 684 -6.36 -9.92 1.76
CA GLY A 684 -7.75 -9.48 1.91
C GLY A 684 -8.67 -9.97 0.81
N TRP A 685 -8.43 -11.16 0.25
CA TRP A 685 -9.18 -11.74 -0.87
C TRP A 685 -9.16 -10.96 -2.19
N VAL A 686 -8.57 -9.76 -2.22
CA VAL A 686 -8.64 -8.83 -3.35
C VAL A 686 -7.31 -8.59 -4.06
N ILE A 687 -6.20 -8.88 -3.39
CA ILE A 687 -4.84 -8.74 -3.92
C ILE A 687 -3.99 -9.94 -3.53
N GLY A 688 -2.86 -10.11 -4.22
CA GLY A 688 -1.88 -11.15 -3.93
C GLY A 688 -1.86 -12.26 -4.99
N ASP A 689 -0.77 -12.99 -5.00
CA ASP A 689 -0.58 -14.15 -5.87
C ASP A 689 0.51 -15.07 -5.30
N ARG A 690 0.66 -16.28 -5.86
CA ARG A 690 1.61 -17.31 -5.41
C ARG A 690 3.09 -16.92 -5.47
N ARG A 691 3.45 -15.81 -6.11
CA ARG A 691 4.84 -15.34 -6.30
C ARG A 691 5.33 -14.51 -5.11
N ILE A 692 4.47 -14.14 -4.17
CA ILE A 692 4.84 -13.34 -3.00
C ILE A 692 4.35 -13.98 -1.68
N PRO A 693 4.64 -15.28 -1.43
CA PRO A 693 4.33 -15.89 -0.15
C PRO A 693 5.32 -15.39 0.93
N PRO A 694 5.06 -15.65 2.22
CA PRO A 694 6.06 -15.54 3.27
C PRO A 694 7.16 -16.59 3.05
N PHE A 695 8.16 -16.20 2.25
CA PHE A 695 9.23 -17.07 1.75
C PHE A 695 9.99 -17.83 2.84
N ALA A 696 10.13 -17.26 4.04
CA ALA A 696 10.80 -17.94 5.15
C ALA A 696 10.09 -19.25 5.53
N CYS A 697 8.76 -19.23 5.65
CA CYS A 697 7.97 -20.41 5.99
C CYS A 697 8.02 -21.45 4.86
N VAL A 698 7.79 -21.01 3.62
CA VAL A 698 7.82 -21.88 2.42
C VAL A 698 9.16 -22.60 2.30
N TYR A 699 10.28 -21.88 2.39
CA TYR A 699 11.60 -22.48 2.23
C TYR A 699 11.96 -23.35 3.42
N GLN A 700 11.56 -22.97 4.63
CA GLN A 700 11.89 -23.74 5.80
C GLN A 700 11.16 -25.09 5.81
N VAL A 701 9.85 -25.11 5.52
CA VAL A 701 9.09 -26.37 5.43
C VAL A 701 9.67 -27.24 4.31
N ALA A 702 9.98 -26.66 3.14
CA ALA A 702 10.63 -27.41 2.06
C ALA A 702 12.00 -27.99 2.48
N SER A 703 12.77 -27.27 3.29
CA SER A 703 14.07 -27.75 3.79
C SER A 703 13.98 -28.94 4.76
N MET A 704 12.79 -29.21 5.32
CA MET A 704 12.52 -30.44 6.08
C MET A 704 12.28 -31.66 5.18
N GLY A 705 12.36 -31.50 3.85
CA GLY A 705 12.05 -32.55 2.87
C GLY A 705 10.57 -32.60 2.47
N TRP A 706 9.77 -31.60 2.84
CA TRP A 706 8.37 -31.51 2.40
C TRP A 706 8.28 -30.89 0.99
N VAL A 707 7.21 -31.22 0.28
CA VAL A 707 6.86 -30.53 -0.98
C VAL A 707 5.88 -29.41 -0.66
N VAL A 708 6.28 -28.16 -0.91
CA VAL A 708 5.48 -26.98 -0.60
C VAL A 708 4.84 -26.44 -1.87
N CYS A 709 3.51 -26.29 -1.86
CA CYS A 709 2.73 -25.85 -3.01
C CYS A 709 2.04 -24.52 -2.69
N VAL A 710 2.38 -23.44 -3.39
CA VAL A 710 1.75 -22.11 -3.20
C VAL A 710 0.78 -21.85 -4.35
N ILE A 711 -0.47 -21.49 -4.06
CA ILE A 711 -1.54 -21.39 -5.07
C ILE A 711 -1.99 -19.96 -5.34
N ASP A 712 -2.40 -19.69 -6.58
CA ASP A 712 -3.30 -18.58 -6.90
C ASP A 712 -4.76 -19.01 -6.65
N TYR A 713 -5.64 -18.09 -6.25
CA TYR A 713 -7.10 -18.29 -6.25
C TYR A 713 -7.78 -17.07 -6.89
N ARG A 714 -9.03 -17.19 -7.37
CA ARG A 714 -9.72 -16.04 -7.95
C ARG A 714 -9.99 -14.99 -6.88
N LEU A 715 -9.64 -13.74 -7.17
CA LEU A 715 -9.75 -12.63 -6.24
C LEU A 715 -11.07 -11.86 -6.38
N SER A 716 -11.51 -11.31 -5.26
CA SER A 716 -12.51 -10.26 -5.21
C SER A 716 -11.96 -8.97 -5.81
N PRO A 717 -12.82 -8.10 -6.36
CA PRO A 717 -14.24 -8.32 -6.55
C PRO A 717 -14.61 -9.21 -7.74
N GLY A 718 -13.65 -9.71 -8.52
CA GLY A 718 -13.92 -10.54 -9.71
C GLY A 718 -14.81 -11.75 -9.44
N VAL A 719 -14.75 -12.28 -8.23
CA VAL A 719 -15.63 -13.32 -7.70
C VAL A 719 -16.08 -12.97 -6.28
N ALA A 720 -17.19 -13.57 -5.83
CA ALA A 720 -17.64 -13.53 -4.45
C ALA A 720 -17.36 -14.86 -3.75
N PHE A 721 -17.30 -14.86 -2.42
CA PHE A 721 -17.35 -16.08 -1.62
C PHE A 721 -18.62 -16.89 -2.01
N PRO A 722 -18.57 -18.24 -2.11
CA PRO A 722 -17.49 -19.16 -1.71
C PRO A 722 -16.42 -19.46 -2.78
N THR A 723 -16.36 -18.68 -3.87
CA THR A 723 -15.50 -19.02 -5.02
C THR A 723 -14.03 -19.16 -4.65
N HIS A 724 -13.51 -18.30 -3.77
CA HIS A 724 -12.13 -18.35 -3.28
C HIS A 724 -11.84 -19.67 -2.56
N LEU A 725 -12.79 -20.14 -1.74
CA LEU A 725 -12.69 -21.42 -1.03
C LEU A 725 -12.76 -22.60 -1.98
N ILE A 726 -13.68 -22.58 -2.95
CA ILE A 726 -13.80 -23.61 -3.98
C ILE A 726 -12.49 -23.76 -4.76
N ASP A 727 -11.83 -22.64 -5.10
CA ASP A 727 -10.53 -22.67 -5.79
C ASP A 727 -9.44 -23.31 -4.92
N SER A 728 -9.41 -23.00 -3.62
CA SER A 728 -8.50 -23.62 -2.66
C SER A 728 -8.75 -25.13 -2.49
N LYS A 729 -10.01 -25.57 -2.38
CA LYS A 729 -10.37 -27.00 -2.33
C LYS A 729 -10.02 -27.71 -3.64
N ARG A 730 -10.18 -27.04 -4.79
CA ARG A 730 -9.76 -27.58 -6.10
C ARG A 730 -8.26 -27.80 -6.18
N ALA A 731 -7.45 -26.97 -5.53
CA ALA A 731 -6.01 -27.22 -5.43
C ALA A 731 -5.70 -28.49 -4.61
N VAL A 732 -6.42 -28.74 -3.51
CA VAL A 732 -6.31 -30.01 -2.76
C VAL A 732 -6.67 -31.19 -3.67
N ALA A 733 -7.80 -31.12 -4.37
CA ALA A 733 -8.24 -32.16 -5.30
C ALA A 733 -7.21 -32.45 -6.41
N TYR A 734 -6.62 -31.41 -6.99
CA TYR A 734 -5.55 -31.55 -7.97
C TYR A 734 -4.34 -32.30 -7.39
N LEU A 735 -3.92 -31.94 -6.18
CA LEU A 735 -2.81 -32.61 -5.50
C LEU A 735 -3.13 -34.07 -5.18
N ARG A 736 -4.35 -34.39 -4.73
CA ARG A 736 -4.78 -35.78 -4.52
C ARG A 736 -4.59 -36.66 -5.77
N GLN A 737 -4.94 -36.13 -6.93
CA GLN A 737 -4.92 -36.91 -8.17
C GLN A 737 -3.54 -36.97 -8.82
N ASN A 738 -2.72 -35.91 -8.68
CA ASN A 738 -1.55 -35.73 -9.53
C ASN A 738 -0.21 -35.79 -8.78
N ALA A 739 -0.19 -35.59 -7.46
CA ALA A 739 1.05 -35.28 -6.75
C ALA A 739 2.10 -36.41 -6.82
N ARG A 740 1.66 -37.67 -6.79
CA ARG A 740 2.57 -38.82 -6.84
C ARG A 740 3.37 -38.86 -8.15
N ALA A 741 2.69 -38.81 -9.28
CA ALA A 741 3.33 -38.87 -10.60
C ALA A 741 4.08 -37.58 -10.94
N GLN A 742 3.58 -36.42 -10.49
CA GLN A 742 4.09 -35.13 -10.93
C GLN A 742 5.20 -34.54 -10.06
N PHE A 743 5.21 -34.86 -8.76
CA PHE A 743 6.09 -34.22 -7.77
C PHE A 743 6.83 -35.22 -6.87
N ASP A 744 6.55 -36.53 -7.01
CA ASP A 744 7.03 -37.57 -6.11
C ASP A 744 6.69 -37.21 -4.64
N ALA A 745 5.41 -36.87 -4.43
CA ALA A 745 4.84 -36.44 -3.17
C ALA A 745 3.61 -37.28 -2.80
N ASN A 746 3.35 -37.44 -1.50
CA ASN A 746 2.29 -38.30 -0.98
C ASN A 746 0.91 -37.64 -1.09
N PRO A 747 0.06 -38.10 -2.03
CA PRO A 747 -1.26 -37.53 -2.23
C PRO A 747 -2.21 -37.80 -1.07
N GLU A 748 -1.87 -38.59 -0.04
CA GLU A 748 -2.71 -38.82 1.15
C GLU A 748 -2.30 -37.92 2.32
N PHE A 749 -1.12 -37.29 2.25
CA PHE A 749 -0.57 -36.46 3.32
C PHE A 749 -0.44 -34.99 2.89
N ILE A 750 -1.57 -34.28 2.92
CA ILE A 750 -1.65 -32.84 2.62
C ILE A 750 -1.98 -32.09 3.91
N VAL A 751 -1.15 -31.11 4.26
CA VAL A 751 -1.46 -30.08 5.26
C VAL A 751 -1.75 -28.79 4.52
N VAL A 752 -2.71 -27.99 5.01
CA VAL A 752 -2.99 -26.65 4.48
C VAL A 752 -2.56 -25.57 5.46
N GLY A 753 -2.07 -24.45 4.95
CA GLY A 753 -1.80 -23.27 5.75
C GLY A 753 -1.94 -21.99 4.96
N GLY A 754 -1.99 -20.86 5.66
CA GLY A 754 -2.05 -19.55 5.02
C GLY A 754 -1.97 -18.40 6.01
N GLU A 755 -2.00 -17.18 5.50
CA GLU A 755 -1.97 -15.96 6.28
C GLU A 755 -3.14 -15.02 5.99
N SER A 756 -3.69 -14.36 7.02
CA SER A 756 -4.77 -13.39 6.88
C SER A 756 -5.96 -13.99 6.09
N ALA A 757 -6.35 -13.44 4.94
CA ALA A 757 -7.34 -14.04 4.04
C ALA A 757 -7.06 -15.51 3.68
N GLY A 758 -5.79 -15.87 3.48
CA GLY A 758 -5.35 -17.24 3.22
C GLY A 758 -5.44 -18.14 4.45
N GLY A 759 -5.23 -17.59 5.66
CA GLY A 759 -5.44 -18.29 6.93
C GLY A 759 -6.91 -18.63 7.15
N HIS A 760 -7.81 -17.68 6.87
CA HIS A 760 -9.25 -17.92 6.83
C HIS A 760 -9.64 -19.03 5.83
N LEU A 761 -9.11 -18.99 4.60
CA LEU A 761 -9.39 -20.02 3.60
C LEU A 761 -8.82 -21.39 4.01
N ALA A 762 -7.63 -21.43 4.62
CA ALA A 762 -7.04 -22.67 5.14
C ALA A 762 -7.89 -23.28 6.25
N SER A 763 -8.40 -22.45 7.16
CA SER A 763 -9.34 -22.86 8.21
C SER A 763 -10.63 -23.43 7.63
N LEU A 764 -11.23 -22.78 6.64
CA LEU A 764 -12.41 -23.31 5.96
C LEU A 764 -12.13 -24.60 5.18
N VAL A 765 -10.98 -24.74 4.50
CA VAL A 765 -10.59 -26.01 3.84
C VAL A 765 -10.57 -27.15 4.86
N GLY A 766 -9.99 -26.93 6.05
CA GLY A 766 -9.96 -27.94 7.10
C GLY A 766 -11.30 -28.27 7.74
N LEU A 767 -12.24 -27.31 7.78
CA LEU A 767 -13.53 -27.46 8.45
C LEU A 767 -14.67 -27.97 7.55
N THR A 768 -14.47 -27.95 6.23
CA THR A 768 -15.55 -28.18 5.24
C THR A 768 -15.27 -29.34 4.29
N ALA A 769 -14.39 -30.27 4.63
CA ALA A 769 -13.99 -31.37 3.75
C ALA A 769 -15.20 -32.21 3.23
N ASP A 770 -16.19 -32.42 4.08
CA ASP A 770 -17.43 -33.19 3.82
C ASP A 770 -18.54 -32.36 3.14
N ASP A 771 -18.38 -31.05 3.00
CA ASP A 771 -19.34 -30.21 2.28
C ASP A 771 -19.05 -30.28 0.76
N THR A 772 -19.81 -31.12 0.06
CA THR A 772 -19.75 -31.28 -1.40
C THR A 772 -20.32 -30.09 -2.16
N SER A 773 -21.18 -29.26 -1.54
CA SER A 773 -21.68 -28.02 -2.15
C SER A 773 -20.56 -27.00 -2.43
N LEU A 774 -19.44 -27.13 -1.70
CA LEU A 774 -18.22 -26.35 -1.87
C LEU A 774 -17.20 -27.02 -2.82
N GLN A 775 -17.60 -28.06 -3.55
CA GLN A 775 -16.74 -28.85 -4.45
C GLN A 775 -17.31 -29.01 -5.87
N PRO A 776 -17.90 -27.96 -6.49
CA PRO A 776 -18.56 -28.12 -7.78
C PRO A 776 -17.57 -28.60 -8.87
N GLY A 777 -17.91 -29.73 -9.49
CA GLY A 777 -17.15 -30.40 -10.54
C GLY A 777 -15.99 -31.28 -10.05
N PHE A 778 -15.89 -31.55 -8.76
CA PHE A 778 -14.93 -32.49 -8.16
C PHE A 778 -15.47 -33.09 -6.85
N GLU A 779 -16.79 -33.31 -6.79
CA GLU A 779 -17.55 -33.74 -5.62
C GLU A 779 -17.10 -35.11 -5.08
N ASP A 780 -16.60 -35.98 -5.96
CA ASP A 780 -16.13 -37.33 -5.61
C ASP A 780 -14.71 -37.37 -5.04
N VAL A 781 -14.01 -36.23 -4.94
CA VAL A 781 -12.62 -36.18 -4.49
C VAL A 781 -12.56 -35.82 -3.00
N ASP A 782 -11.86 -36.62 -2.21
CA ASP A 782 -11.62 -36.30 -0.80
C ASP A 782 -10.70 -35.07 -0.65
N THR A 783 -11.25 -33.98 -0.11
CA THR A 783 -10.55 -32.74 0.19
C THR A 783 -10.18 -32.56 1.67
N SER A 784 -10.29 -33.62 2.48
CA SER A 784 -9.77 -33.67 3.85
C SER A 784 -8.28 -33.33 3.89
N VAL A 785 -7.80 -32.76 5.00
CA VAL A 785 -6.38 -32.40 5.19
C VAL A 785 -5.91 -32.91 6.55
N ARG A 786 -4.59 -33.10 6.71
CA ARG A 786 -3.98 -33.68 7.91
C ARG A 786 -3.87 -32.72 9.08
N ALA A 787 -3.69 -31.44 8.80
CA ALA A 787 -3.60 -30.36 9.76
C ALA A 787 -3.86 -29.00 9.07
N VAL A 788 -4.15 -27.99 9.88
CA VAL A 788 -4.31 -26.59 9.44
C VAL A 788 -3.32 -25.69 10.17
N VAL A 789 -2.61 -24.83 9.42
CA VAL A 789 -1.77 -23.75 9.96
C VAL A 789 -2.41 -22.41 9.61
N ASP A 790 -3.12 -21.82 10.58
CA ASP A 790 -3.77 -20.52 10.45
C ASP A 790 -2.89 -19.42 11.03
N ASN A 791 -2.42 -18.50 10.18
CA ASN A 791 -1.72 -17.31 10.63
C ASN A 791 -2.67 -16.11 10.56
N TYR A 792 -3.19 -15.71 11.72
CA TYR A 792 -4.00 -14.50 11.92
C TYR A 792 -5.14 -14.31 10.89
N GLY A 793 -5.83 -15.41 10.57
CA GLY A 793 -7.06 -15.40 9.77
C GLY A 793 -8.23 -14.69 10.45
N VAL A 794 -9.24 -14.33 9.64
CA VAL A 794 -10.53 -13.85 10.13
C VAL A 794 -11.43 -15.06 10.38
N HIS A 795 -12.05 -15.15 11.56
CA HIS A 795 -12.78 -16.35 11.99
C HIS A 795 -14.29 -16.14 12.09
N ASP A 796 -14.73 -14.89 12.19
CA ASP A 796 -16.15 -14.51 12.23
C ASP A 796 -16.45 -13.37 11.24
N PHE A 797 -17.18 -13.68 10.16
CA PHE A 797 -17.65 -12.72 9.18
C PHE A 797 -18.97 -12.04 9.60
N THR A 798 -19.65 -12.56 10.62
CA THR A 798 -20.90 -12.01 11.15
C THR A 798 -20.68 -10.97 12.23
N ASP A 799 -19.50 -10.93 12.84
CA ASP A 799 -19.18 -10.13 14.04
C ASP A 799 -20.22 -10.32 15.15
N ARG A 800 -20.72 -11.55 15.35
CA ARG A 800 -21.82 -11.85 16.29
C ARG A 800 -21.48 -11.50 17.73
N HIS A 801 -20.19 -11.46 18.06
CA HIS A 801 -19.67 -11.09 19.37
C HIS A 801 -19.26 -9.60 19.48
N GLY A 802 -19.49 -8.80 18.44
CA GLY A 802 -19.19 -7.37 18.40
C GLY A 802 -17.71 -7.04 18.60
N ILE A 803 -16.80 -7.95 18.26
CA ILE A 803 -15.35 -7.79 18.40
C ILE A 803 -14.86 -6.64 17.49
N TYR A 804 -15.35 -6.59 16.26
CA TYR A 804 -14.97 -5.57 15.29
C TYR A 804 -15.74 -4.27 15.50
N PHE A 805 -17.04 -4.35 15.81
CA PHE A 805 -17.86 -3.20 16.17
C PHE A 805 -17.33 -2.46 17.40
N SER A 806 -17.02 -3.17 18.50
CA SER A 806 -16.50 -2.54 19.72
C SER A 806 -15.14 -1.87 19.52
N ARG A 807 -14.37 -2.32 18.52
CA ARG A 807 -13.02 -1.84 18.21
C ARG A 807 -13.00 -0.57 17.35
N ASP A 808 -13.83 -0.50 16.31
CA ASP A 808 -13.81 0.58 15.31
C ASP A 808 -15.05 1.49 15.41
N LYS A 809 -16.17 1.00 15.98
CA LYS A 809 -17.51 1.65 15.99
C LYS A 809 -18.07 1.99 14.59
N THR A 810 -17.29 1.86 13.52
CA THR A 810 -17.69 2.19 12.13
C THR A 810 -18.10 0.99 11.27
N HIS A 811 -18.05 -0.23 11.83
CA HIS A 811 -18.23 -1.50 11.10
C HIS A 811 -17.29 -1.65 9.88
N GLY A 812 -16.07 -1.09 9.93
CA GLY A 812 -15.17 -1.02 8.79
C GLY A 812 -14.88 -2.37 8.11
N LEU A 813 -14.55 -3.40 8.90
CA LEU A 813 -14.30 -4.74 8.36
C LEU A 813 -15.57 -5.40 7.80
N ILE A 814 -16.70 -5.32 8.51
CA ILE A 814 -17.94 -5.96 8.05
C ILE A 814 -18.44 -5.32 6.76
N HIS A 815 -18.41 -3.98 6.66
CA HIS A 815 -18.73 -3.30 5.40
C HIS A 815 -17.76 -3.69 4.27
N TYR A 816 -16.48 -3.87 4.57
CA TYR A 816 -15.50 -4.36 3.61
C TYR A 816 -15.86 -5.77 3.12
N LEU A 817 -16.21 -6.68 4.03
CA LEU A 817 -16.61 -8.05 3.71
C LEU A 817 -17.91 -8.08 2.90
N GLU A 818 -18.96 -7.37 3.33
CA GLU A 818 -20.23 -7.25 2.62
C GLU A 818 -20.04 -6.83 1.16
N PHE A 819 -19.17 -5.86 0.95
CA PHE A 819 -19.08 -5.19 -0.32
C PHE A 819 -18.11 -5.85 -1.31
N LEU A 820 -16.92 -6.23 -0.85
CA LEU A 820 -15.87 -6.76 -1.72
C LEU A 820 -15.87 -8.28 -1.78
N VAL A 821 -16.02 -8.93 -0.62
CA VAL A 821 -15.78 -10.38 -0.49
C VAL A 821 -17.07 -11.17 -0.70
N MET A 822 -18.13 -10.80 0.02
CA MET A 822 -19.44 -11.45 -0.03
C MET A 822 -20.32 -10.91 -1.16
N GLN A 823 -20.16 -9.62 -1.53
CA GLN A 823 -21.00 -8.90 -2.51
C GLN A 823 -22.50 -9.00 -2.18
N LYS A 824 -22.81 -9.07 -0.88
CA LYS A 824 -24.14 -9.27 -0.29
C LYS A 824 -24.18 -8.57 1.06
N LYS A 825 -25.37 -8.15 1.49
CA LYS A 825 -25.58 -7.57 2.82
C LYS A 825 -25.76 -8.66 3.87
N LEU A 826 -25.08 -8.52 5.01
CA LEU A 826 -25.14 -9.47 6.13
C LEU A 826 -26.57 -9.62 6.63
N LYS A 827 -27.29 -8.49 6.80
CA LYS A 827 -28.67 -8.45 7.28
C LYS A 827 -29.61 -9.41 6.55
N ASP A 828 -29.45 -9.53 5.24
CA ASP A 828 -30.38 -10.29 4.39
C ASP A 828 -29.82 -11.66 3.99
N ASN A 829 -28.54 -11.94 4.27
CA ASN A 829 -27.82 -13.14 3.81
C ASN A 829 -27.02 -13.77 4.95
N ASN A 830 -27.55 -13.76 6.18
CA ASN A 830 -26.83 -14.23 7.37
C ASN A 830 -26.21 -15.62 7.16
N GLU A 831 -26.96 -16.55 6.57
CA GLU A 831 -26.50 -17.92 6.33
C GLU A 831 -25.23 -17.98 5.44
N ASP A 832 -25.09 -17.11 4.45
CA ASP A 832 -23.88 -17.07 3.60
C ASP A 832 -22.67 -16.56 4.37
N PHE A 833 -22.85 -15.59 5.27
CA PHE A 833 -21.78 -15.09 6.15
C PHE A 833 -21.42 -16.09 7.24
N GLU A 834 -22.40 -16.82 7.75
CA GLU A 834 -22.20 -17.99 8.61
C GLU A 834 -21.37 -19.05 7.88
N ARG A 835 -21.67 -19.35 6.61
CA ARG A 835 -20.87 -20.27 5.78
C ARG A 835 -19.45 -19.75 5.49
N ALA A 836 -19.24 -18.44 5.52
CA ALA A 836 -17.92 -17.82 5.44
C ALA A 836 -17.20 -17.72 6.79
N SER A 837 -17.83 -18.08 7.91
CA SER A 837 -17.26 -17.92 9.25
C SER A 837 -16.73 -19.27 9.76
N PRO A 838 -15.40 -19.49 9.85
CA PRO A 838 -14.84 -20.70 10.48
C PRO A 838 -15.48 -21.05 11.83
N ILE A 839 -15.77 -20.05 12.66
CA ILE A 839 -16.36 -20.27 13.99
C ILE A 839 -17.76 -20.92 13.94
N ALA A 840 -18.53 -20.64 12.89
CA ALA A 840 -19.88 -21.18 12.73
C ALA A 840 -19.90 -22.70 12.51
N TYR A 841 -18.79 -23.26 12.00
CA TYR A 841 -18.63 -24.70 11.80
C TYR A 841 -18.26 -25.45 13.08
N LEU A 842 -18.18 -24.75 14.21
CA LEU A 842 -17.96 -25.29 15.55
C LEU A 842 -19.18 -25.10 16.46
N ASP A 843 -20.28 -24.54 15.92
CA ASP A 843 -21.53 -24.40 16.65
C ASP A 843 -22.33 -25.70 16.66
N ASP A 844 -22.99 -25.96 17.80
CA ASP A 844 -23.50 -27.27 18.18
C ASP A 844 -24.51 -27.84 17.14
N GLU A 845 -25.43 -27.02 16.60
CA GLU A 845 -26.41 -27.46 15.58
C GLU A 845 -25.76 -27.91 14.26
N ARG A 846 -24.72 -27.20 13.79
CA ARG A 846 -24.03 -27.56 12.54
C ARG A 846 -23.04 -28.69 12.73
N ALA A 847 -22.49 -28.82 13.93
CA ALA A 847 -21.51 -29.83 14.23
C ALA A 847 -22.12 -31.23 14.39
N VAL A 848 -23.40 -31.32 14.79
CA VAL A 848 -24.15 -32.59 14.88
C VAL A 848 -24.24 -33.31 13.53
N HIS A 849 -24.36 -32.59 12.42
CA HIS A 849 -24.51 -33.17 11.08
C HIS A 849 -23.18 -33.44 10.35
N ARG A 850 -22.03 -33.19 10.98
CA ARG A 850 -20.71 -33.36 10.38
C ARG A 850 -20.34 -34.85 10.27
N ARG A 851 -19.75 -35.23 9.13
CA ARG A 851 -19.20 -36.58 8.88
C ARG A 851 -17.67 -36.62 8.88
N GLY A 852 -17.00 -35.47 8.73
CA GLY A 852 -15.54 -35.37 8.73
C GLY A 852 -14.92 -35.18 10.12
N ILE A 853 -13.72 -35.71 10.34
CA ILE A 853 -12.89 -35.38 11.50
C ILE A 853 -12.28 -33.98 11.34
N ILE A 854 -12.40 -33.10 12.35
CA ILE A 854 -11.70 -31.82 12.36
C ILE A 854 -10.19 -32.07 12.56
N PRO A 855 -9.33 -31.68 11.60
CA PRO A 855 -7.89 -31.83 11.73
C PRO A 855 -7.33 -30.97 12.87
N PRO A 856 -6.15 -31.27 13.41
CA PRO A 856 -5.49 -30.40 14.40
C PRO A 856 -5.13 -29.04 13.79
N PHE A 857 -5.32 -27.98 14.57
CA PHE A 857 -5.04 -26.59 14.21
C PHE A 857 -3.80 -26.07 14.93
N MET A 858 -2.92 -25.39 14.20
CA MET A 858 -1.97 -24.45 14.77
C MET A 858 -2.39 -23.04 14.36
N ILE A 859 -2.78 -22.23 15.34
CA ILE A 859 -3.21 -20.85 15.14
C ILE A 859 -2.14 -19.92 15.70
N THR A 860 -1.61 -19.02 14.88
CA THR A 860 -0.64 -18.01 15.35
C THR A 860 -1.19 -16.60 15.13
N HIS A 861 -1.21 -15.78 16.18
CA HIS A 861 -1.72 -14.41 16.08
C HIS A 861 -0.88 -13.41 16.91
N GLY A 862 -0.58 -12.25 16.30
CA GLY A 862 0.11 -11.15 16.96
C GLY A 862 -0.78 -10.33 17.89
N THR A 863 -0.33 -10.04 19.11
CA THR A 863 -1.18 -9.32 20.09
C THR A 863 -1.42 -7.85 19.75
N HIS A 864 -0.70 -7.29 18.76
CA HIS A 864 -0.83 -5.92 18.27
C HIS A 864 -1.23 -5.90 16.79
N ASP A 865 -1.93 -6.94 16.34
CA ASP A 865 -2.52 -6.95 15.02
C ASP A 865 -3.55 -5.82 14.89
N ASN A 866 -3.25 -4.86 14.01
CA ASN A 866 -4.05 -3.67 13.79
C ASN A 866 -5.10 -3.84 12.69
N THR A 867 -5.11 -4.99 12.00
CA THR A 867 -6.01 -5.31 10.88
C THR A 867 -7.07 -6.31 11.31
N VAL A 868 -6.64 -7.48 11.77
CA VAL A 868 -7.53 -8.53 12.31
C VAL A 868 -7.47 -8.46 13.83
N ALA A 869 -8.58 -8.70 14.53
CA ALA A 869 -8.58 -8.64 15.98
C ALA A 869 -7.96 -9.92 16.56
N PHE A 870 -6.92 -9.78 17.38
CA PHE A 870 -6.36 -10.91 18.14
C PHE A 870 -7.44 -11.67 18.93
N LYS A 871 -8.45 -10.95 19.44
CA LYS A 871 -9.59 -11.54 20.15
C LYS A 871 -10.42 -12.48 19.28
N ASP A 872 -10.49 -12.27 17.96
CA ASP A 872 -11.25 -13.11 17.03
C ASP A 872 -10.65 -14.52 16.98
N SER A 873 -9.35 -14.63 16.71
CA SER A 873 -8.67 -15.93 16.68
C SER A 873 -8.60 -16.61 18.05
N HIS A 874 -8.51 -15.84 19.14
CA HIS A 874 -8.56 -16.41 20.49
C HIS A 874 -9.93 -17.02 20.77
N LEU A 875 -11.01 -16.31 20.41
CA LEU A 875 -12.37 -16.82 20.57
C LEU A 875 -12.63 -18.07 19.72
N PHE A 876 -12.16 -18.08 18.48
CA PHE A 876 -12.24 -19.26 17.62
C PHE A 876 -11.51 -20.47 18.22
N PHE A 877 -10.30 -20.27 18.76
CA PHE A 877 -9.56 -21.34 19.44
C PHE A 877 -10.29 -21.86 20.67
N ASP A 878 -10.86 -20.98 21.50
CA ASP A 878 -11.66 -21.39 22.66
C ASP A 878 -12.89 -22.20 22.24
N ARG A 879 -13.57 -21.81 21.15
CA ARG A 879 -14.71 -22.56 20.60
C ARG A 879 -14.28 -23.93 20.07
N LEU A 880 -13.12 -24.02 19.42
CA LEU A 880 -12.55 -25.28 18.95
C LEU A 880 -12.25 -26.24 20.10
N GLN A 881 -11.66 -25.74 21.19
CA GLN A 881 -11.39 -26.53 22.39
C GLN A 881 -12.68 -27.02 23.05
N ARG A 882 -13.68 -26.15 23.22
CA ARG A 882 -14.99 -26.55 23.78
C ARG A 882 -15.68 -27.59 22.92
N TYR A 883 -15.63 -27.44 21.59
CA TYR A 883 -16.19 -28.43 20.67
C TYR A 883 -15.58 -29.82 20.93
N ARG A 884 -14.24 -29.92 21.01
CA ARG A 884 -13.57 -31.20 21.28
C ARG A 884 -13.92 -31.79 22.65
N GLN A 885 -14.05 -30.96 23.68
CA GLN A 885 -14.39 -31.38 25.04
C GLN A 885 -15.83 -31.89 25.17
N ASN A 886 -16.74 -31.37 24.34
CA ASN A 886 -18.17 -31.72 24.37
C ASN A 886 -18.52 -32.93 23.48
N LEU A 887 -17.56 -33.52 22.76
CA LEU A 887 -17.80 -34.71 21.95
C LEU A 887 -18.14 -35.92 22.85
N PRO A 888 -19.12 -36.77 22.45
CA PRO A 888 -19.34 -38.04 23.11
C PRO A 888 -18.06 -38.88 23.17
N GLU A 889 -17.84 -39.61 24.28
CA GLU A 889 -16.57 -40.29 24.58
C GLU A 889 -16.11 -41.23 23.45
N HIS A 890 -17.04 -41.96 22.82
CA HIS A 890 -16.73 -42.87 21.71
C HIS A 890 -16.29 -42.12 20.43
N ILE A 891 -16.85 -40.94 20.15
CA ILE A 891 -16.47 -40.09 19.01
C ILE A 891 -15.11 -39.45 19.29
N SER A 892 -14.94 -38.91 20.50
CA SER A 892 -13.67 -38.33 20.95
C SER A 892 -12.53 -39.35 20.87
N SER A 893 -12.75 -40.57 21.38
CA SER A 893 -11.78 -41.68 21.31
C SER A 893 -11.46 -42.11 19.88
N TYR A 894 -12.46 -42.15 18.99
CA TYR A 894 -12.22 -42.44 17.57
C TYR A 894 -11.38 -41.33 16.93
N GLN A 895 -11.78 -40.07 17.11
CA GLN A 895 -11.09 -38.91 16.55
C GLN A 895 -9.63 -38.84 17.03
N ASP A 896 -9.38 -39.06 18.32
CA ASP A 896 -8.03 -39.06 18.91
C ASP A 896 -7.12 -40.11 18.26
N LYS A 897 -7.66 -41.31 17.95
CA LYS A 897 -6.91 -42.33 17.22
C LYS A 897 -6.53 -41.86 15.81
N GLN A 898 -7.44 -41.21 15.10
CA GLN A 898 -7.23 -40.79 13.70
C GLN A 898 -6.34 -39.55 13.55
N ILE A 899 -6.32 -38.68 14.56
CA ILE A 899 -5.38 -37.54 14.61
C ILE A 899 -4.08 -37.88 15.35
N GLY A 900 -3.91 -39.12 15.83
CA GLY A 900 -2.72 -39.57 16.57
C GLY A 900 -2.51 -38.87 17.91
N GLY A 901 -3.58 -38.33 18.51
CA GLY A 901 -3.55 -37.52 19.72
C GLY A 901 -2.79 -36.20 19.57
N VAL A 902 -2.71 -35.63 18.36
CA VAL A 902 -2.12 -34.31 18.14
C VAL A 902 -3.07 -33.24 18.67
N GLN A 903 -2.56 -32.36 19.52
CA GLN A 903 -3.35 -31.27 20.10
C GLN A 903 -3.38 -30.02 19.22
N ASP A 904 -4.45 -29.22 19.31
CA ASP A 904 -4.45 -27.88 18.73
C ASP A 904 -3.55 -26.95 19.53
N VAL A 905 -2.89 -26.03 18.84
CA VAL A 905 -1.94 -25.10 19.46
C VAL A 905 -2.30 -23.66 19.12
N PHE A 906 -2.41 -22.81 20.13
CA PHE A 906 -2.57 -21.36 19.97
C PHE A 906 -1.28 -20.63 20.35
N VAL A 907 -0.61 -20.06 19.36
CA VAL A 907 0.63 -19.32 19.52
C VAL A 907 0.33 -17.82 19.57
N ARG A 908 0.38 -17.29 20.79
CA ARG A 908 0.28 -15.84 21.04
C ARG A 908 1.64 -15.19 20.82
N VAL A 909 1.77 -14.37 19.76
CA VAL A 909 3.02 -13.65 19.49
C VAL A 909 2.95 -12.23 20.08
N PRO A 910 3.66 -11.95 21.18
CA PRO A 910 3.53 -10.67 21.87
C PRO A 910 4.11 -9.53 21.02
N TYR A 911 3.37 -8.41 20.95
CA TYR A 911 3.79 -7.19 20.24
C TYR A 911 4.02 -7.37 18.73
N ALA A 912 3.57 -8.48 18.16
CA ALA A 912 3.57 -8.69 16.72
C ALA A 912 2.39 -7.95 16.07
N SER A 913 2.69 -7.28 14.96
CA SER A 913 1.69 -6.64 14.09
C SER A 913 1.13 -7.64 13.08
N HIS A 914 0.11 -7.22 12.31
CA HIS A 914 -0.32 -7.97 11.13
C HIS A 914 0.89 -8.26 10.22
N MET A 915 0.95 -9.43 9.58
CA MET A 915 2.05 -9.83 8.69
C MET A 915 3.44 -9.97 9.36
N PHE A 916 3.52 -10.27 10.66
CA PHE A 916 4.82 -10.38 11.37
C PHE A 916 5.77 -11.45 10.78
N ASN A 917 5.25 -12.46 10.07
CA ASN A 917 6.03 -13.53 9.46
C ASN A 917 6.37 -13.28 7.97
N PHE A 918 5.98 -12.13 7.41
CA PHE A 918 6.20 -11.82 6.00
C PHE A 918 7.64 -11.40 5.69
N LEU A 919 8.26 -10.63 6.60
CA LEU A 919 9.66 -10.22 6.50
C LEU A 919 10.55 -11.11 7.35
N LEU A 920 11.75 -11.39 6.85
CA LEU A 920 12.73 -12.19 7.57
C LEU A 920 13.22 -11.45 8.84
N SER A 921 12.87 -11.98 10.01
CA SER A 921 13.23 -11.52 11.35
C SER A 921 13.47 -12.71 12.29
N PRO A 922 14.14 -12.55 13.44
CA PRO A 922 14.29 -13.64 14.41
C PRO A 922 12.95 -14.22 14.87
N ARG A 923 11.95 -13.36 15.09
CA ARG A 923 10.56 -13.76 15.38
C ARG A 923 9.94 -14.56 14.25
N ALA A 924 10.06 -14.10 13.00
CA ALA A 924 9.52 -14.83 11.86
C ALA A 924 10.16 -16.22 11.72
N LEU A 925 11.47 -16.31 11.93
CA LEU A 925 12.20 -17.60 11.95
C LEU A 925 11.72 -18.51 13.08
N ALA A 926 11.57 -18.00 14.30
CA ALA A 926 11.05 -18.78 15.43
C ALA A 926 9.62 -19.27 15.18
N HIS A 927 8.77 -18.45 14.56
CA HIS A 927 7.44 -18.87 14.13
C HIS A 927 7.51 -19.97 13.06
N CYS A 928 8.41 -19.84 12.07
CA CYS A 928 8.60 -20.88 11.06
C CYS A 928 9.12 -22.19 11.69
N ASP A 929 10.04 -22.12 12.67
CA ASP A 929 10.49 -23.29 13.44
C ASP A 929 9.33 -23.95 14.19
N ALA A 930 8.41 -23.17 14.76
CA ALA A 930 7.21 -23.68 15.42
C ALA A 930 6.26 -24.38 14.43
N VAL A 931 6.05 -23.80 13.24
CA VAL A 931 5.30 -24.47 12.17
C VAL A 931 5.94 -25.81 11.83
N CYS A 932 7.26 -25.83 11.63
CA CYS A 932 8.01 -27.05 11.36
C CYS A 932 7.88 -28.11 12.47
N ALA A 933 7.94 -27.70 13.74
CA ALA A 933 7.76 -28.60 14.88
C ALA A 933 6.36 -29.21 14.89
N PHE A 934 5.31 -28.39 14.69
CA PHE A 934 3.93 -28.85 14.58
C PHE A 934 3.74 -29.83 13.42
N LEU A 935 4.21 -29.49 12.23
CA LEU A 935 4.11 -30.35 11.04
C LEU A 935 4.87 -31.67 11.21
N GLY A 936 6.06 -31.63 11.81
CA GLY A 936 6.85 -32.81 12.12
C GLY A 936 6.14 -33.75 13.10
N ASN A 937 5.47 -33.19 14.11
CA ASN A 937 4.67 -33.97 15.07
C ASN A 937 3.46 -34.63 14.39
N VAL A 938 2.69 -33.86 13.61
CA VAL A 938 1.55 -34.37 12.82
C VAL A 938 2.00 -35.51 11.91
N TYR A 939 3.11 -35.35 11.19
CA TYR A 939 3.65 -36.38 10.33
C TYR A 939 4.05 -37.64 11.10
N LYS A 940 4.83 -37.50 12.18
CA LYS A 940 5.29 -38.63 12.98
C LYS A 940 4.12 -39.47 13.52
N LYS A 941 3.05 -38.81 13.97
CA LYS A 941 1.90 -39.47 14.62
C LYS A 941 0.85 -39.99 13.66
N THR A 942 0.76 -39.45 12.45
CA THR A 942 -0.36 -39.78 11.53
C THR A 942 0.06 -40.33 10.17
N LYS A 943 1.36 -40.41 9.84
CA LYS A 943 1.81 -40.89 8.51
C LYS A 943 1.27 -42.28 8.11
N ASP A 944 1.01 -43.15 9.08
CA ASP A 944 0.54 -44.53 8.85
C ASP A 944 -0.99 -44.66 8.98
N VAL A 945 -1.69 -43.57 9.32
CA VAL A 945 -3.16 -43.53 9.36
C VAL A 945 -3.69 -43.40 7.92
N PRO A 946 -4.53 -44.32 7.43
CA PRO A 946 -5.08 -44.27 6.07
C PRO A 946 -6.03 -43.08 5.88
N LEU A 947 -6.20 -42.62 4.65
CA LEU A 947 -6.99 -41.43 4.34
C LEU A 947 -8.48 -41.64 4.66
N GLU A 948 -9.02 -42.83 4.38
CA GLU A 948 -10.42 -43.20 4.53
C GLU A 948 -10.88 -43.16 5.99
N ALA A 949 -9.94 -43.32 6.93
CA ALA A 949 -10.23 -43.27 8.36
C ALA A 949 -10.51 -41.84 8.87
N ARG A 950 -10.48 -40.83 7.98
CA ARG A 950 -10.85 -39.43 8.27
C ARG A 950 -12.36 -39.15 8.22
N ILE A 951 -13.16 -40.11 7.79
CA ILE A 951 -14.62 -40.05 7.76
C ILE A 951 -15.16 -40.93 8.90
N PHE A 952 -16.21 -40.45 9.58
CA PHE A 952 -16.90 -41.27 10.58
C PHE A 952 -17.66 -42.43 9.91
N PRO A 953 -17.60 -43.67 10.45
CA PRO A 953 -18.26 -44.82 9.86
C PRO A 953 -19.80 -44.80 9.90
N ALA A 954 -20.43 -43.97 10.74
CA ALA A 954 -21.89 -43.77 10.85
C ALA A 954 -22.23 -42.30 11.13
N ARG A 955 -23.50 -41.86 10.94
CA ARG A 955 -23.93 -40.51 11.37
C ARG A 955 -23.88 -40.43 12.90
N VAL A 956 -23.50 -39.27 13.44
CA VAL A 956 -23.50 -39.02 14.88
C VAL A 956 -24.88 -39.35 15.50
N ASP A 957 -25.97 -39.06 14.77
CA ASP A 957 -27.36 -39.35 15.16
C ASP A 957 -27.69 -40.84 15.27
N ASP A 958 -27.19 -41.68 14.34
CA ASP A 958 -27.43 -43.13 14.33
C ASP A 958 -26.79 -43.82 15.56
N ILE A 959 -25.78 -43.17 16.16
CA ILE A 959 -25.06 -43.68 17.33
C ILE A 959 -25.77 -43.30 18.64
N VAL A 960 -26.45 -42.14 18.67
CA VAL A 960 -27.25 -41.72 19.83
C VAL A 960 -28.49 -42.59 19.97
N GLU A 961 -29.22 -42.86 18.87
CA GLU A 961 -30.39 -43.75 18.86
C GLU A 961 -30.02 -45.19 19.23
N THR A 962 -28.87 -45.69 18.79
CA THR A 962 -28.43 -47.05 19.16
C THR A 962 -28.01 -47.15 20.62
N SER A 963 -27.48 -46.08 21.23
CA SER A 963 -27.17 -46.06 22.67
C SER A 963 -28.44 -46.01 23.54
N GLU A 964 -29.47 -45.25 23.10
CA GLU A 964 -30.77 -45.23 23.78
C GLU A 964 -31.50 -46.56 23.61
N MET A 965 -31.47 -47.19 22.43
CA MET A 965 -32.01 -48.53 22.20
C MET A 965 -31.28 -49.61 23.03
N LEU A 966 -29.95 -49.55 23.15
CA LEU A 966 -29.17 -50.49 23.96
C LEU A 966 -29.44 -50.31 25.46
N SER A 967 -29.68 -49.09 25.94
CA SER A 967 -30.10 -48.85 27.33
C SER A 967 -31.51 -49.39 27.59
N ALA A 968 -32.44 -49.21 26.63
CA ALA A 968 -33.82 -49.68 26.74
C ALA A 968 -33.94 -51.21 26.64
N THR A 969 -33.15 -51.87 25.80
CA THR A 969 -33.13 -53.34 25.72
C THR A 969 -32.40 -54.00 26.88
N THR A 970 -31.47 -53.30 27.54
CA THR A 970 -30.82 -53.80 28.77
C THR A 970 -31.72 -53.63 29.99
N LEU A 971 -32.49 -52.53 30.08
CA LEU A 971 -33.52 -52.31 31.12
C LEU A 971 -34.77 -53.17 30.93
N ALA A 972 -35.06 -53.68 29.72
CA ALA A 972 -36.11 -54.66 29.48
C ALA A 972 -35.66 -56.12 29.68
N ARG A 973 -34.35 -56.36 29.88
CA ARG A 973 -33.75 -57.69 30.15
C ARG A 973 -33.32 -57.88 31.61
N LEU A 974 -33.28 -56.81 32.40
CA LEU A 974 -33.24 -56.82 33.88
C LEU A 974 -34.67 -56.80 34.41
#